data_AF-A0A4Q9QPZ6-F1
#
_entry.id   AF-A0A4Q9QPZ6-F1
#
_cell.length_a   1.000
_cell.length_b   1.000
_cell.length_c   1.000
_cell.angle_alpha   90.00
_cell.angle_beta   90.00
_cell.angle_gamma   90.00
#
_symmetry.space_group_name_H-M   'P 1'
#
loop_
_entity.id
_entity.type
_entity.pdbx_description
1 polymer ?
#
loop_
_entity_poly.entity_id
_entity_poly.type
_entity_poly.pdbx_seq_one_letter_code
_entity_poly.pdbx_strand_id
1 'polypeptide(L)'
;MHKTDWRLAFALATLLPLAAQACGPDFPYRLLDDRANALSELPEGNFNFEVSRLGTAIEQLGQAGAGTLSNYWYDDDAYTSARDQAEREQMPTAQAQRIATLRTLDDPAQVEAQGRDLPAELRLYTAGAVAFARGDDARASDYFRRVLALPAEQRALRSTWAAYSLGRSLARQAQDTDEDARLALLQRAAEAYRQARDLHIEGFSDPLELGIASLGEEARLALLRDDWAGAIHLYASQSRHGSATGTSSLRQVARALMALPPERLATLLDQPPVQRLLTAQLFSRLDSFDPLSEATQALIEQLQKLPVAALENADRLAALSYQRGDYGNARRFLEQAGDSGLAWWLRAKLALQRGDKPAALQAYAAAAKAFPREESWGLRMTEGGTYETVQPGCRIGGEMAILALERGDYLDAFEQLYRGGELYWMDAALVAERVLSVDELKGYVDAHIAAEDQPAEDWRQPVANRMRELLARRLVREGRSEQAIAYFNRDELRDQARQYQTALDQAESAWTDIGKAEGYYRAAIVAREGLDLMGYELDPDNVWFGGSFYFATRREAPLQPAGLLSAAEAERQNASAANPDRRFHYRYVAADLASRAADHLPPRSQAFAVSLCLATGWTLERAPDIARGYYRRYVEQGPYVPWARHFGYDCPEANFDGARALLWQQRQQAVRQALRPYKYLLAAIPVLLLAGVVLWRRRRSGN
;
A
#
# COMPACT_ATOMS: atom_id res chain seq x y z
N MET A 1 -14.22 -43.24 -43.32
CA MET A 1 -14.18 -41.77 -43.49
C MET A 1 -14.79 -41.10 -42.26
N HIS A 2 -14.17 -40.27 -41.45
CA HIS A 2 -12.77 -39.99 -41.13
C HIS A 2 -12.83 -39.51 -39.66
N LYS A 3 -12.12 -40.21 -38.75
CA LYS A 3 -11.80 -39.70 -37.41
C LYS A 3 -10.63 -38.72 -37.57
N THR A 4 -10.75 -37.51 -37.04
CA THR A 4 -9.66 -36.53 -36.87
C THR A 4 -10.10 -35.58 -35.76
N ASP A 5 -9.79 -35.86 -34.50
CA ASP A 5 -8.55 -35.50 -33.76
C ASP A 5 -8.65 -34.15 -33.03
N TRP A 6 -9.46 -34.14 -31.96
CA TRP A 6 -9.42 -33.11 -30.90
C TRP A 6 -8.13 -33.14 -30.05
N ARG A 7 -7.17 -34.01 -30.38
CA ARG A 7 -5.93 -34.20 -29.63
C ARG A 7 -4.83 -33.18 -29.98
N LEU A 8 -4.95 -32.46 -31.10
CA LEU A 8 -4.00 -31.41 -31.50
C LEU A 8 -4.28 -30.04 -30.86
N ALA A 9 -5.51 -29.78 -30.40
CA ALA A 9 -5.84 -28.54 -29.68
C ALA A 9 -5.33 -28.55 -28.21
N PHE A 10 -5.14 -29.74 -27.61
CA PHE A 10 -4.60 -29.87 -26.25
C PHE A 10 -3.06 -29.91 -26.20
N ALA A 11 -2.39 -30.19 -27.32
CA ALA A 11 -0.93 -30.28 -27.39
C ALA A 11 -0.23 -28.91 -27.59
N LEU A 12 -0.95 -27.89 -28.06
CA LEU A 12 -0.41 -26.52 -28.21
C LEU A 12 -0.59 -25.65 -26.95
N ALA A 13 -1.34 -26.11 -25.95
CA ALA A 13 -1.48 -25.44 -24.66
C ALA A 13 -0.45 -25.89 -23.60
N THR A 14 0.36 -26.92 -23.90
CA THR A 14 1.31 -27.54 -22.94
C THR A 14 2.78 -27.23 -23.24
N LEU A 15 3.07 -26.40 -24.25
CA LEU A 15 4.44 -26.03 -24.65
C LEU A 15 4.75 -24.53 -24.53
N LEU A 16 3.86 -23.74 -23.95
CA LEU A 16 4.26 -22.43 -23.42
C LEU A 16 4.83 -22.67 -22.02
N PRO A 17 6.12 -22.42 -21.77
CA PRO A 17 6.54 -22.15 -20.42
C PRO A 17 5.85 -20.84 -20.06
N LEU A 18 4.66 -20.95 -19.46
CA LEU A 18 4.19 -19.93 -18.54
C LEU A 18 5.23 -19.94 -17.42
N ALA A 19 6.32 -19.21 -17.64
CA ALA A 19 6.81 -18.32 -16.60
C ALA A 19 5.64 -17.40 -16.30
N ALA A 20 4.67 -17.93 -15.54
CA ALA A 20 3.86 -17.13 -14.67
C ALA A 20 4.89 -16.50 -13.74
N GLN A 21 5.41 -15.35 -14.17
CA GLN A 21 5.68 -14.24 -13.27
C GLN A 21 4.50 -14.27 -12.32
N ALA A 22 4.75 -14.73 -11.10
CA ALA A 22 3.74 -14.80 -10.08
C ALA A 22 3.41 -13.36 -9.69
N CYS A 23 2.66 -12.67 -10.55
CA CYS A 23 1.94 -11.45 -10.21
C CYS A 23 0.74 -11.87 -9.35
N GLY A 24 1.02 -12.50 -8.20
CA GLY A 24 0.12 -12.36 -7.07
C GLY A 24 0.12 -10.90 -6.65
N PRO A 25 -0.93 -10.39 -6.00
CA PRO A 25 -0.86 -9.06 -5.41
C PRO A 25 0.32 -9.04 -4.42
N ASP A 26 1.26 -8.11 -4.63
CA ASP A 26 2.28 -7.83 -3.61
C ASP A 26 1.53 -7.40 -2.35
N PHE A 27 1.81 -8.03 -1.21
CA PHE A 27 1.18 -7.70 0.07
C PHE A 27 2.14 -6.84 0.90
N PRO A 28 1.62 -5.91 1.73
CA PRO A 28 2.47 -5.12 2.61
C PRO A 28 3.17 -6.02 3.64
N TYR A 29 4.43 -5.72 3.92
CA TYR A 29 5.22 -6.38 4.96
C TYR A 29 4.59 -6.14 6.33
N ARG A 30 4.48 -7.21 7.13
CA ARG A 30 3.93 -7.16 8.49
C ARG A 30 4.99 -7.50 9.52
N LEU A 31 5.19 -6.60 10.47
CA LEU A 31 6.19 -6.72 11.53
C LEU A 31 5.86 -7.86 12.49
N LEU A 32 4.57 -8.12 12.72
CA LEU A 32 4.13 -9.06 13.75
C LEU A 32 4.05 -10.52 13.27
N ASP A 33 4.15 -10.77 11.96
CA ASP A 33 4.09 -12.12 11.39
C ASP A 33 5.41 -12.88 11.65
N ASP A 34 6.56 -12.22 11.54
CA ASP A 34 7.86 -12.75 11.98
C ASP A 34 8.62 -11.69 12.80
N ARG A 35 8.31 -11.65 14.10
CA ARG A 35 8.90 -10.70 15.04
C ARG A 35 10.41 -10.84 15.18
N ALA A 36 10.91 -12.08 15.11
CA ALA A 36 12.34 -12.35 15.27
C ALA A 36 13.11 -11.81 14.06
N ASN A 37 12.61 -12.08 12.85
CA ASN A 37 13.15 -11.47 11.65
C ASN A 37 13.02 -9.95 11.69
N ALA A 38 11.85 -9.40 12.01
CA ALA A 38 11.62 -7.96 12.02
C ALA A 38 12.59 -7.17 12.93
N LEU A 39 12.93 -7.72 14.10
CA LEU A 39 13.91 -7.13 15.02
C LEU A 39 15.36 -7.31 14.53
N SER A 40 15.69 -8.49 14.01
CA SER A 40 17.06 -8.84 13.60
C SER A 40 17.46 -8.23 12.25
N GLU A 41 16.51 -8.09 11.33
CA GLU A 41 16.69 -7.55 10.00
C GLU A 41 16.94 -6.05 10.07
N LEU A 42 18.04 -5.56 9.47
CA LEU A 42 18.19 -4.14 9.16
C LEU A 42 17.73 -3.92 7.72
N PRO A 43 16.61 -3.19 7.49
CA PRO A 43 16.14 -2.91 6.15
C PRO A 43 17.25 -2.31 5.28
N GLU A 44 17.32 -2.78 4.05
CA GLU A 44 18.20 -2.21 3.04
C GLU A 44 17.77 -0.78 2.71
N GLY A 45 18.76 0.07 2.39
CA GLY A 45 18.47 1.41 1.90
C GLY A 45 17.94 1.35 0.47
N ASN A 46 17.26 2.39 0.02
CA ASN A 46 16.89 2.50 -1.39
C ASN A 46 17.98 3.27 -2.15
N PHE A 47 18.37 2.78 -3.32
CA PHE A 47 19.50 3.37 -4.04
C PHE A 47 19.28 4.85 -4.35
N ASN A 48 18.07 5.22 -4.76
CA ASN A 48 17.73 6.58 -5.15
C ASN A 48 17.85 7.53 -3.96
N PHE A 49 17.42 7.08 -2.78
CA PHE A 49 17.56 7.83 -1.55
C PHE A 49 19.03 7.95 -1.12
N GLU A 50 19.77 6.83 -1.14
CA GLU A 50 21.18 6.79 -0.76
C GLU A 50 22.03 7.75 -1.59
N VAL A 51 21.88 7.73 -2.92
CA VAL A 51 22.69 8.56 -3.81
C VAL A 51 22.28 10.03 -3.78
N SER A 52 21.05 10.34 -3.36
CA SER A 52 20.64 11.73 -3.17
C SER A 52 21.58 12.43 -2.18
N ARG A 53 22.07 11.75 -1.15
CA ARG A 53 23.00 12.34 -0.17
C ARG A 53 24.40 12.66 -0.69
N LEU A 54 24.74 12.19 -1.89
CA LEU A 54 26.06 12.41 -2.49
C LEU A 54 26.15 13.74 -3.24
N GLY A 55 25.01 14.32 -3.60
CA GLY A 55 24.92 15.52 -4.41
C GLY A 55 24.37 16.72 -3.65
N THR A 56 24.63 17.90 -4.20
CA THR A 56 24.08 19.16 -3.71
C THR A 56 23.02 19.67 -4.68
N ALA A 57 21.86 20.08 -4.16
CA ALA A 57 20.86 20.77 -4.98
C ALA A 57 21.37 22.18 -5.29
N ILE A 58 21.23 22.61 -6.55
CA ILE A 58 21.58 23.95 -7.01
C ILE A 58 20.36 24.85 -6.82
N GLU A 59 20.52 25.93 -6.06
CA GLU A 59 19.43 26.88 -5.82
C GLU A 59 18.88 27.43 -7.15
N GLN A 60 17.57 27.65 -7.23
CA GLN A 60 16.87 28.22 -8.40
C GLN A 60 16.89 27.37 -9.69
N LEU A 61 17.57 26.21 -9.72
CA LEU A 61 17.54 25.31 -10.88
C LEU A 61 16.23 24.50 -11.01
N GLY A 62 15.37 24.53 -9.99
CA GLY A 62 14.05 23.89 -10.01
C GLY A 62 14.06 22.38 -9.68
N GLN A 63 13.03 21.67 -10.11
CA GLN A 63 12.89 20.21 -10.01
C GLN A 63 12.52 19.66 -11.38
N ALA A 64 13.00 18.46 -11.69
CA ALA A 64 12.75 17.75 -12.93
C ALA A 64 11.27 17.37 -13.01
N GLY A 65 10.63 17.76 -14.11
CA GLY A 65 9.28 17.40 -14.49
C GLY A 65 9.26 16.54 -15.74
N ALA A 66 8.17 16.64 -16.51
CA ALA A 66 8.03 15.93 -17.77
C ALA A 66 8.94 16.49 -18.88
N GLY A 67 9.50 17.70 -18.70
CA GLY A 67 10.42 18.32 -19.65
C GLY A 67 11.83 17.74 -19.58
N THR A 68 12.28 17.31 -18.40
CA THR A 68 13.54 16.56 -18.24
C THR A 68 13.41 15.22 -18.95
N LEU A 69 14.36 14.93 -19.83
CA LEU A 69 14.51 13.66 -20.55
C LEU A 69 14.23 12.45 -19.63
N SER A 70 13.05 11.85 -19.79
CA SER A 70 12.62 10.63 -19.10
C SER A 70 13.16 9.38 -19.82
N ASN A 71 13.16 8.27 -19.11
CA ASN A 71 13.78 7.00 -19.48
C ASN A 71 13.29 6.43 -20.84
N TYR A 72 14.26 6.09 -21.71
CA TYR A 72 14.19 5.61 -23.10
C TYR A 72 13.46 4.27 -23.38
N TRP A 73 12.67 3.73 -22.45
CA TRP A 73 12.21 2.34 -22.57
C TRP A 73 10.95 2.15 -23.44
N TYR A 74 10.28 3.23 -23.88
CA TYR A 74 8.98 3.11 -24.57
C TYR A 74 8.75 3.99 -25.81
N ASP A 75 9.59 4.99 -26.10
CA ASP A 75 9.29 5.93 -27.19
C ASP A 75 10.56 6.58 -27.79
N ASP A 76 10.99 6.09 -28.95
CA ASP A 76 12.13 6.63 -29.70
C ASP A 76 11.91 8.08 -30.18
N ASP A 77 10.65 8.58 -30.20
CA ASP A 77 10.28 9.92 -30.67
C ASP A 77 9.98 10.93 -29.53
N ALA A 78 10.10 10.52 -28.26
CA ALA A 78 9.70 11.33 -27.11
C ALA A 78 10.39 12.70 -27.03
N TYR A 79 11.69 12.78 -27.35
CA TYR A 79 12.44 14.03 -27.32
C TYR A 79 12.00 15.01 -28.42
N THR A 80 11.79 14.51 -29.63
CA THR A 80 11.33 15.32 -30.77
C THR A 80 9.93 15.86 -30.48
N SER A 81 9.06 15.01 -29.94
CA SER A 81 7.70 15.38 -29.54
C SER A 81 7.68 16.44 -28.43
N ALA A 82 8.51 16.28 -27.39
CA ALA A 82 8.64 17.26 -26.30
C ALA A 82 9.17 18.61 -26.80
N ARG A 83 10.19 18.62 -27.67
CA ARG A 83 10.68 19.83 -28.33
C ARG A 83 9.58 20.51 -29.11
N ASP A 84 8.89 19.78 -29.98
CA ASP A 84 7.86 20.36 -30.86
C ASP A 84 6.64 20.85 -30.09
N GLN A 85 6.34 20.25 -28.94
CA GLN A 85 5.37 20.78 -27.99
C GLN A 85 5.85 22.09 -27.35
N ALA A 86 7.06 22.10 -26.78
CA ALA A 86 7.63 23.29 -26.16
C ALA A 86 7.68 24.48 -27.12
N GLU A 87 8.02 24.26 -28.39
CA GLU A 87 8.02 25.32 -29.39
C GLU A 87 6.61 25.85 -29.70
N ARG A 88 5.59 24.98 -29.79
CA ARG A 88 4.20 25.40 -29.99
C ARG A 88 3.66 26.23 -28.83
N GLU A 89 4.13 25.98 -27.61
CA GLU A 89 3.71 26.72 -26.42
C GLU A 89 4.42 28.08 -26.30
N GLN A 90 5.66 28.18 -26.79
CA GLN A 90 6.47 29.40 -26.68
C GLN A 90 6.23 30.45 -27.77
N MET A 91 5.67 30.08 -28.91
CA MET A 91 5.55 30.99 -30.05
C MET A 91 4.30 30.73 -30.91
N PRO A 92 3.87 31.70 -31.74
CA PRO A 92 2.73 31.52 -32.64
C PRO A 92 2.91 30.33 -33.60
N THR A 93 1.80 29.64 -33.91
CA THR A 93 1.78 28.45 -34.78
C THR A 93 2.49 28.67 -36.12
N ALA A 94 2.37 29.86 -36.71
CA ALA A 94 3.04 30.19 -37.97
C ALA A 94 4.57 30.18 -37.85
N GLN A 95 5.13 30.67 -36.73
CA GLN A 95 6.57 30.63 -36.48
C GLN A 95 7.06 29.20 -36.23
N ALA A 96 6.31 28.41 -35.45
CA ALA A 96 6.64 27.00 -35.22
C ALA A 96 6.66 26.19 -36.54
N GLN A 97 5.66 26.37 -37.41
CA GLN A 97 5.62 25.75 -38.74
C GLN A 97 6.75 26.22 -39.65
N ARG A 98 7.12 27.51 -39.55
CA ARG A 98 8.25 28.08 -40.29
C ARG A 98 9.57 27.43 -39.87
N ILE A 99 9.81 27.29 -38.56
CA ILE A 99 10.98 26.60 -38.02
C ILE A 99 11.00 25.14 -38.49
N ALA A 100 9.88 24.42 -38.43
CA ALA A 100 9.79 23.04 -38.90
C ALA A 100 10.17 22.93 -40.39
N THR A 101 9.70 23.85 -41.24
CA THR A 101 10.09 23.92 -42.65
C THR A 101 11.60 24.19 -42.82
N LEU A 102 12.16 25.14 -42.06
CA LEU A 102 13.57 25.47 -42.18
C LEU A 102 14.49 24.32 -41.73
N ARG A 103 14.05 23.50 -40.77
CA ARG A 103 14.82 22.32 -40.30
C ARG A 103 14.97 21.20 -41.32
N THR A 104 14.15 21.17 -42.37
CA THR A 104 14.28 20.16 -43.44
C THR A 104 15.36 20.51 -44.45
N LEU A 105 15.91 21.73 -44.39
CA LEU A 105 17.02 22.15 -45.25
C LEU A 105 18.33 21.48 -44.84
N ASP A 106 19.24 21.35 -45.81
CA ASP A 106 20.54 20.68 -45.61
C ASP A 106 21.67 21.65 -45.28
N ASP A 107 21.52 22.92 -45.67
CA ASP A 107 22.55 23.95 -45.53
C ASP A 107 22.13 25.01 -44.49
N PRO A 108 22.88 25.16 -43.38
CA PRO A 108 22.58 26.16 -42.36
C PRO A 108 22.63 27.61 -42.89
N ALA A 109 23.42 27.89 -43.94
CA ALA A 109 23.43 29.22 -44.56
C ALA A 109 22.11 29.53 -45.29
N GLN A 110 21.50 28.52 -45.90
CA GLN A 110 20.17 28.65 -46.50
C GLN A 110 19.09 28.86 -45.44
N VAL A 111 19.19 28.19 -44.29
CA VAL A 111 18.30 28.42 -43.14
C VAL A 111 18.37 29.88 -42.70
N GLU A 112 19.58 30.43 -42.55
CA GLU A 112 19.77 31.81 -42.14
C GLU A 112 19.27 32.82 -43.19
N ALA A 113 19.44 32.53 -44.48
CA ALA A 113 18.98 33.38 -45.57
C ALA A 113 17.46 33.37 -45.74
N GLN A 114 16.84 32.19 -45.65
CA GLN A 114 15.41 32.00 -45.84
C GLN A 114 14.60 32.36 -44.59
N GLY A 115 15.15 32.21 -43.38
CA GLY A 115 14.46 32.48 -42.12
C GLY A 115 14.48 33.92 -41.65
N ARG A 116 14.81 34.91 -42.51
CA ARG A 116 14.93 36.35 -42.14
C ARG A 116 13.65 36.95 -41.56
N ASP A 117 12.51 36.30 -41.78
CA ASP A 117 11.21 36.61 -41.21
C ASP A 117 11.07 36.23 -39.72
N LEU A 118 11.99 35.41 -39.18
CA LEU A 118 12.02 35.01 -37.77
C LEU A 118 12.92 35.93 -36.92
N PRO A 119 12.63 36.07 -35.62
CA PRO A 119 13.56 36.62 -34.63
C PRO A 119 14.97 36.03 -34.74
N ALA A 120 15.99 36.85 -34.48
CA ALA A 120 17.39 36.47 -34.67
C ALA A 120 17.77 35.20 -33.90
N GLU A 121 17.31 35.05 -32.65
CA GLU A 121 17.58 33.86 -31.85
C GLU A 121 17.02 32.57 -32.46
N LEU A 122 15.79 32.61 -33.00
CA LEU A 122 15.12 31.43 -33.57
C LEU A 122 15.79 31.02 -34.87
N ARG A 123 16.12 32.01 -35.71
CA ARG A 123 16.80 31.81 -37.00
C ARG A 123 18.21 31.22 -36.82
N LEU A 124 19.03 31.84 -35.97
CA LEU A 124 20.41 31.42 -35.72
C LEU A 124 20.45 30.06 -35.01
N TYR A 125 19.59 29.83 -34.03
CA TYR A 125 19.49 28.52 -33.36
C TYR A 125 19.08 27.42 -34.34
N THR A 126 18.11 27.68 -35.21
CA THR A 126 17.66 26.69 -36.21
C THR A 126 18.75 26.36 -37.22
N ALA A 127 19.53 27.35 -37.67
CA ALA A 127 20.69 27.12 -38.52
C ALA A 127 21.75 26.26 -37.80
N GLY A 128 22.06 26.56 -36.54
CA GLY A 128 22.96 25.75 -35.72
C GLY A 128 22.45 24.31 -35.53
N ALA A 129 21.15 24.12 -35.31
CA ALA A 129 20.54 22.80 -35.18
C ALA A 129 20.62 21.98 -36.48
N VAL A 130 20.46 22.59 -37.65
CA VAL A 130 20.65 21.93 -38.94
C VAL A 130 22.12 21.53 -39.14
N ALA A 131 23.07 22.42 -38.83
CA ALA A 131 24.50 22.09 -38.87
C ALA A 131 24.83 20.90 -37.95
N PHE A 132 24.29 20.91 -36.72
CA PHE A 132 24.49 19.83 -35.75
C PHE A 132 23.91 18.49 -36.24
N ALA A 133 22.71 18.50 -36.82
CA ALA A 133 22.07 17.31 -37.37
C ALA A 133 22.87 16.69 -38.55
N ARG A 134 23.60 17.53 -39.29
CA ARG A 134 24.49 17.11 -40.39
C ARG A 134 25.88 16.68 -39.91
N GLY A 135 26.18 16.76 -38.62
CA GLY A 135 27.49 16.44 -38.05
C GLY A 135 28.55 17.52 -38.27
N ASP A 136 28.16 18.74 -38.70
CA ASP A 136 29.09 19.86 -38.80
C ASP A 136 29.14 20.63 -37.48
N ASP A 137 29.80 20.02 -36.49
CA ASP A 137 29.83 20.52 -35.12
C ASP A 137 30.58 21.85 -34.98
N ALA A 138 31.56 22.12 -35.86
CA ALA A 138 32.30 23.38 -35.88
C ALA A 138 31.37 24.54 -36.29
N ARG A 139 30.62 24.39 -37.39
CA ARG A 139 29.62 25.38 -37.81
C ARG A 139 28.47 25.49 -36.80
N ALA A 140 28.00 24.36 -36.26
CA ALA A 140 26.96 24.39 -35.22
C ALA A 140 27.40 25.21 -34.00
N SER A 141 28.63 25.00 -33.53
CA SER A 141 29.21 25.76 -32.41
C SER A 141 29.30 27.25 -32.69
N ASP A 142 29.65 27.66 -33.91
CA ASP A 142 29.65 29.08 -34.31
C ASP A 142 28.25 29.70 -34.22
N TYR A 143 27.24 29.03 -34.79
CA TYR A 143 25.85 29.48 -34.73
C TYR A 143 25.34 29.61 -33.30
N PHE A 144 25.61 28.64 -32.43
CA PHE A 144 25.18 28.71 -31.02
C PHE A 144 25.86 29.86 -30.26
N ARG A 145 27.16 30.12 -30.51
CA ARG A 145 27.83 31.30 -29.94
C ARG A 145 27.22 32.60 -30.44
N ARG A 146 26.82 32.67 -31.71
CA ARG A 146 26.14 33.84 -32.28
C ARG A 146 24.79 34.09 -31.61
N VAL A 147 24.03 33.05 -31.23
CA VAL A 147 22.80 33.19 -30.42
C VAL A 147 23.13 33.78 -29.04
N LEU A 148 24.13 33.23 -28.35
CA LEU A 148 24.54 33.67 -27.01
C LEU A 148 25.11 35.09 -26.98
N ALA A 149 25.65 35.56 -28.11
CA ALA A 149 26.19 36.91 -28.27
C ALA A 149 25.11 37.99 -28.55
N LEU A 150 23.85 37.61 -28.78
CA LEU A 150 22.76 38.57 -28.93
C LEU A 150 22.49 39.32 -27.60
N PRO A 151 21.96 40.56 -27.65
CA PRO A 151 21.45 41.23 -26.45
C PRO A 151 20.42 40.37 -25.72
N ALA A 152 20.40 40.40 -24.38
CA ALA A 152 19.56 39.53 -23.55
C ALA A 152 18.07 39.59 -23.95
N GLU A 153 17.58 40.78 -24.32
CA GLU A 153 16.18 41.00 -24.73
C GLU A 153 15.83 40.33 -26.07
N GLN A 154 16.84 39.93 -26.86
CA GLN A 154 16.68 39.29 -28.16
C GLN A 154 16.97 37.79 -28.16
N ARG A 155 17.30 37.21 -27.00
CA ARG A 155 17.66 35.78 -26.86
C ARG A 155 16.93 35.08 -25.70
N ALA A 156 15.72 35.54 -25.39
CA ALA A 156 14.94 35.05 -24.25
C ALA A 156 14.56 33.57 -24.36
N LEU A 157 14.30 33.06 -25.57
CA LEU A 157 13.76 31.73 -25.82
C LEU A 157 14.81 30.66 -26.15
N ARG A 158 16.00 31.06 -26.63
CA ARG A 158 17.01 30.11 -27.13
C ARG A 158 18.38 30.18 -26.45
N SER A 159 18.57 31.02 -25.45
CA SER A 159 19.84 31.09 -24.72
C SER A 159 20.22 29.76 -24.08
N THR A 160 19.37 29.19 -23.22
CA THR A 160 19.64 27.92 -22.53
C THR A 160 19.86 26.77 -23.52
N TRP A 161 19.05 26.73 -24.58
CA TRP A 161 19.14 25.73 -25.63
C TRP A 161 20.44 25.83 -26.44
N ALA A 162 20.87 27.05 -26.76
CA ALA A 162 22.10 27.31 -27.49
C ALA A 162 23.33 26.95 -26.66
N ALA A 163 23.36 27.29 -25.36
CA ALA A 163 24.45 26.90 -24.46
C ALA A 163 24.56 25.37 -24.32
N TYR A 164 23.43 24.70 -24.09
CA TYR A 164 23.40 23.23 -24.02
C TYR A 164 23.87 22.57 -25.34
N SER A 165 23.38 23.06 -26.48
CA SER A 165 23.74 22.53 -27.79
C SER A 165 25.20 22.83 -28.17
N LEU A 166 25.74 23.98 -27.76
CA LEU A 166 27.15 24.31 -27.88
C LEU A 166 28.02 23.30 -27.13
N GLY A 167 27.65 22.95 -25.90
CA GLY A 167 28.32 21.90 -25.13
C GLY A 167 28.37 20.58 -25.88
N ARG A 168 27.24 20.15 -26.47
CA ARG A 168 27.15 18.92 -27.27
C ARG A 168 28.06 18.96 -28.50
N SER A 169 28.04 20.06 -29.26
CA SER A 169 28.89 20.21 -30.44
C SER A 169 30.38 20.20 -30.10
N LEU A 170 30.78 20.86 -29.02
CA LEU A 170 32.17 20.86 -28.55
C LEU A 170 32.61 19.47 -28.08
N ALA A 171 31.73 18.74 -27.38
CA ALA A 171 32.01 17.38 -26.94
C ALA A 171 32.15 16.39 -28.11
N ARG A 172 31.38 16.56 -29.20
CA ARG A 172 31.54 15.76 -30.43
C ARG A 172 32.83 16.08 -31.17
N GLN A 173 33.18 17.36 -31.31
CA GLN A 173 34.47 17.77 -31.89
C GLN A 173 35.67 17.16 -31.15
N ALA A 174 35.58 17.01 -29.82
CA ALA A 174 36.66 16.43 -29.03
C ALA A 174 36.94 14.95 -29.34
N GLN A 175 36.03 14.22 -30.01
CA GLN A 175 36.20 12.80 -30.29
C GLN A 175 37.26 12.51 -31.37
N ASP A 176 37.48 13.47 -32.28
CA ASP A 176 38.31 13.29 -33.48
C ASP A 176 39.61 14.11 -33.44
N THR A 177 40.03 14.56 -32.26
CA THR A 177 41.22 15.43 -32.07
C THR A 177 42.32 14.77 -31.25
N ASP A 178 43.53 15.32 -31.32
CA ASP A 178 44.63 14.93 -30.43
C ASP A 178 44.30 15.23 -28.95
N GLU A 179 45.08 14.65 -28.04
CA GLU A 179 44.82 14.68 -26.59
C GLU A 179 44.76 16.09 -25.99
N ASP A 180 45.67 16.99 -26.39
CA ASP A 180 45.72 18.36 -25.86
C ASP A 180 44.51 19.17 -26.34
N ALA A 181 44.18 19.09 -27.63
CA ALA A 181 43.00 19.72 -28.20
C ALA A 181 41.71 19.11 -27.63
N ARG A 182 41.68 17.79 -27.40
CA ARG A 182 40.56 17.08 -26.77
C ARG A 182 40.27 17.62 -25.39
N LEU A 183 41.27 17.72 -24.51
CA LEU A 183 41.08 18.24 -23.15
C LEU A 183 40.58 19.68 -23.14
N ALA A 184 41.11 20.54 -24.03
CA ALA A 184 40.65 21.91 -24.16
C ALA A 184 39.19 22.01 -24.64
N LEU A 185 38.79 21.17 -25.60
CA LEU A 185 37.40 21.11 -26.08
C LEU A 185 36.44 20.58 -25.01
N LEU A 186 36.83 19.55 -24.26
CA LEU A 186 36.03 19.02 -23.15
C LEU A 186 35.82 20.07 -22.05
N GLN A 187 36.86 20.85 -21.73
CA GLN A 187 36.75 21.92 -20.74
C GLN A 187 35.77 23.02 -21.21
N ARG A 188 35.87 23.45 -22.48
CA ARG A 188 34.94 24.43 -23.07
C ARG A 188 33.51 23.90 -23.17
N ALA A 189 33.35 22.60 -23.43
CA ALA A 189 32.04 21.96 -23.41
C ALA A 189 31.42 21.97 -22.00
N ALA A 190 32.21 21.66 -20.96
CA ALA A 190 31.78 21.76 -19.57
C ALA A 190 31.38 23.20 -19.18
N GLU A 191 32.11 24.20 -19.65
CA GLU A 191 31.76 25.62 -19.46
C GLU A 191 30.43 25.98 -20.13
N ALA A 192 30.16 25.47 -21.33
CA ALA A 192 28.88 25.68 -22.01
C ALA A 192 27.70 25.02 -21.25
N TYR A 193 27.91 23.86 -20.64
CA TYR A 193 26.89 23.23 -19.78
C TYR A 193 26.65 24.01 -18.49
N ARG A 194 27.70 24.54 -17.84
CA ARG A 194 27.54 25.48 -16.71
C ARG A 194 26.75 26.71 -17.12
N GLN A 195 27.09 27.32 -18.26
CA GLN A 195 26.38 28.47 -18.80
C GLN A 195 24.89 28.18 -19.05
N ALA A 196 24.53 26.97 -19.51
CA ALA A 196 23.12 26.61 -19.67
C ALA A 196 22.35 26.67 -18.34
N ARG A 197 22.96 26.24 -17.23
CA ARG A 197 22.35 26.35 -15.89
C ARG A 197 22.23 27.79 -15.43
N ASP A 198 23.29 28.57 -15.61
CA ASP A 198 23.32 29.97 -15.21
C ASP A 198 22.23 30.75 -15.96
N LEU A 199 22.04 30.50 -17.25
CA LEU A 199 20.98 31.13 -18.06
C LEU A 199 19.57 30.76 -17.57
N HIS A 200 19.33 29.51 -17.18
CA HIS A 200 18.06 29.14 -16.58
C HIS A 200 17.82 29.89 -15.26
N ILE A 201 18.84 29.94 -14.39
CA ILE A 201 18.79 30.64 -13.11
C ILE A 201 18.56 32.15 -13.30
N GLU A 202 19.14 32.74 -14.34
CA GLU A 202 18.94 34.14 -14.76
C GLU A 202 17.53 34.42 -15.32
N GLY A 203 16.68 33.40 -15.51
CA GLY A 203 15.31 33.53 -15.97
C GLY A 203 15.11 33.38 -17.48
N PHE A 204 16.12 32.90 -18.22
CA PHE A 204 15.92 32.52 -19.63
C PHE A 204 15.08 31.26 -19.75
N SER A 205 14.37 31.13 -20.87
CA SER A 205 13.41 30.06 -21.08
C SER A 205 14.08 28.68 -21.16
N ASP A 206 13.57 27.71 -20.39
CA ASP A 206 14.04 26.33 -20.36
C ASP A 206 12.92 25.28 -20.21
N PRO A 207 11.99 25.20 -21.19
CA PRO A 207 10.85 24.26 -21.13
C PRO A 207 11.27 22.78 -21.25
N LEU A 208 12.51 22.50 -21.65
CA LEU A 208 13.07 21.16 -21.77
C LEU A 208 14.00 20.83 -20.60
N GLU A 209 14.05 21.71 -19.58
CA GLU A 209 14.81 21.51 -18.35
C GLU A 209 16.30 21.17 -18.65
N LEU A 210 16.85 21.79 -19.69
CA LEU A 210 18.22 21.58 -20.17
C LEU A 210 19.26 22.06 -19.14
N GLY A 211 18.90 22.98 -18.26
CA GLY A 211 19.69 23.32 -17.08
C GLY A 211 19.95 22.08 -16.21
N ILE A 212 18.90 21.32 -15.87
CA ILE A 212 19.05 20.07 -15.11
C ILE A 212 19.78 19.01 -15.95
N ALA A 213 19.44 18.85 -17.23
CA ALA A 213 20.08 17.87 -18.12
C ALA A 213 21.60 18.13 -18.28
N SER A 214 22.02 19.39 -18.26
CA SER A 214 23.44 19.79 -18.41
C SER A 214 24.36 19.20 -17.35
N LEU A 215 23.85 18.92 -16.14
CA LEU A 215 24.63 18.28 -15.06
C LEU A 215 25.10 16.89 -15.49
N GLY A 216 24.22 16.12 -16.11
CA GLY A 216 24.52 14.76 -16.55
C GLY A 216 25.49 14.72 -17.74
N GLU A 217 25.36 15.67 -18.67
CA GLU A 217 26.31 15.80 -19.78
C GLU A 217 27.70 16.25 -19.30
N GLU A 218 27.77 17.24 -18.39
CA GLU A 218 29.04 17.65 -17.78
C GLU A 218 29.70 16.50 -17.00
N ALA A 219 28.91 15.70 -16.28
CA ALA A 219 29.38 14.52 -15.58
C ALA A 219 29.98 13.49 -16.55
N ARG A 220 29.37 13.30 -17.72
CA ARG A 220 29.91 12.44 -18.78
C ARG A 220 31.29 12.92 -19.25
N LEU A 221 31.47 14.23 -19.39
CA LEU A 221 32.79 14.80 -19.74
C LEU A 221 33.82 14.62 -18.63
N ALA A 222 33.41 14.68 -17.36
CA ALA A 222 34.29 14.39 -16.23
C ALA A 222 34.81 12.94 -16.29
N LEU A 223 33.95 11.96 -16.58
CA LEU A 223 34.37 10.56 -16.79
C LEU A 223 35.38 10.41 -17.94
N LEU A 224 35.21 11.12 -19.06
CA LEU A 224 36.15 11.09 -20.19
C LEU A 224 37.54 11.67 -19.85
N ARG A 225 37.64 12.40 -18.73
CA ARG A 225 38.89 12.94 -18.17
C ARG A 225 39.41 12.13 -16.97
N ASP A 226 38.83 10.95 -16.72
CA ASP A 226 39.11 10.08 -15.56
C ASP A 226 38.79 10.73 -14.20
N ASP A 227 37.95 11.77 -14.19
CA ASP A 227 37.45 12.44 -12.97
C ASP A 227 36.15 11.78 -12.49
N TRP A 228 36.32 10.62 -11.84
CA TRP A 228 35.21 9.84 -11.27
C TRP A 228 34.50 10.60 -10.15
N ALA A 229 35.24 11.25 -9.25
CA ALA A 229 34.68 11.99 -8.13
C ALA A 229 33.78 13.15 -8.61
N GLY A 230 34.25 13.96 -9.56
CA GLY A 230 33.48 15.06 -10.14
C GLY A 230 32.23 14.56 -10.87
N ALA A 231 32.34 13.47 -11.63
CA ALA A 231 31.19 12.86 -12.31
C ALA A 231 30.12 12.38 -11.32
N ILE A 232 30.51 11.71 -10.23
CA ILE A 232 29.58 11.25 -9.19
C ILE A 232 28.87 12.42 -8.55
N HIS A 233 29.59 13.49 -8.19
CA HIS A 233 28.98 14.69 -7.61
C HIS A 233 27.94 15.31 -8.55
N LEU A 234 28.27 15.47 -9.84
CA LEU A 234 27.38 16.08 -10.84
C LEU A 234 26.13 15.24 -11.09
N TYR A 235 26.26 13.92 -11.28
CA TYR A 235 25.08 13.05 -11.44
C TYR A 235 24.22 12.97 -10.17
N ALA A 236 24.85 13.02 -8.99
CA ALA A 236 24.11 13.07 -7.72
C ALA A 236 23.38 14.40 -7.54
N SER A 237 23.99 15.53 -7.90
CA SER A 237 23.32 16.83 -7.96
C SER A 237 22.15 16.79 -8.93
N GLN A 238 22.30 16.15 -10.10
CA GLN A 238 21.20 15.95 -11.05
C GLN A 238 20.04 15.15 -10.43
N SER A 239 20.37 14.07 -9.71
CA SER A 239 19.40 13.25 -8.96
C SER A 239 18.69 14.05 -7.87
N ARG A 240 19.37 15.00 -7.20
CA ARG A 240 18.77 15.92 -6.20
C ARG A 240 17.72 16.86 -6.75
N HIS A 241 17.73 17.09 -8.06
CA HIS A 241 16.67 17.79 -8.77
C HIS A 241 15.55 16.84 -9.23
N GLY A 242 15.47 15.60 -8.73
CA GLY A 242 14.42 14.66 -9.09
C GLY A 242 14.60 13.97 -10.44
N SER A 243 15.74 14.16 -11.12
CA SER A 243 15.99 13.56 -12.44
C SER A 243 16.24 12.05 -12.33
N ALA A 244 15.38 11.24 -12.94
CA ALA A 244 15.56 9.79 -13.04
C ALA A 244 16.85 9.42 -13.79
N THR A 245 17.27 10.24 -14.75
CA THR A 245 18.50 10.05 -15.55
C THR A 245 19.76 10.21 -14.71
N GLY A 246 19.79 11.14 -13.75
CA GLY A 246 20.92 11.27 -12.81
C GLY A 246 21.10 10.01 -11.98
N THR A 247 20.00 9.48 -11.46
CA THR A 247 19.98 8.23 -10.68
C THR A 247 20.40 7.01 -11.51
N SER A 248 19.88 6.85 -12.73
CA SER A 248 20.26 5.72 -13.60
C SER A 248 21.72 5.82 -14.06
N SER A 249 22.23 7.03 -14.29
CA SER A 249 23.65 7.27 -14.60
C SER A 249 24.56 6.89 -13.45
N LEU A 250 24.20 7.19 -12.20
CA LEU A 250 24.95 6.74 -11.02
C LEU A 250 25.01 5.22 -10.90
N ARG A 251 23.92 4.50 -11.22
CA ARG A 251 23.94 3.02 -11.29
C ARG A 251 24.93 2.52 -12.36
N GLN A 252 24.96 3.18 -13.52
CA GLN A 252 25.92 2.84 -14.59
C GLN A 252 27.36 3.12 -14.16
N VAL A 253 27.63 4.24 -13.49
CA VAL A 253 28.95 4.56 -12.95
C VAL A 253 29.37 3.53 -11.89
N ALA A 254 28.48 3.14 -10.98
CA ALA A 254 28.76 2.10 -9.99
C ALA A 254 29.12 0.77 -10.67
N ARG A 255 28.36 0.35 -11.70
CA ARG A 255 28.66 -0.85 -12.49
C ARG A 255 30.01 -0.76 -13.21
N ALA A 256 30.32 0.39 -13.81
CA ALA A 256 31.59 0.60 -14.49
C ALA A 256 32.78 0.52 -13.50
N LEU A 257 32.65 1.13 -12.32
CA LEU A 257 33.65 1.04 -11.25
C LEU A 257 33.87 -0.40 -10.78
N MET A 258 32.79 -1.16 -10.55
CA MET A 258 32.87 -2.57 -10.14
C MET A 258 33.49 -3.49 -11.22
N ALA A 259 33.49 -3.07 -12.48
CA ALA A 259 34.11 -3.79 -13.58
C ALA A 259 35.60 -3.45 -13.80
N LEU A 260 36.15 -2.48 -13.06
CA LEU A 260 37.56 -2.11 -13.17
C LEU A 260 38.48 -3.19 -12.57
N PRO A 261 39.75 -3.28 -13.03
CA PRO A 261 40.76 -4.13 -12.39
C PRO A 261 40.92 -3.78 -10.89
N PRO A 262 41.12 -4.78 -10.01
CA PRO A 262 41.16 -4.56 -8.56
C PRO A 262 42.16 -3.50 -8.09
N GLU A 263 43.34 -3.44 -8.71
CA GLU A 263 44.40 -2.45 -8.42
C GLU A 263 43.92 -1.00 -8.69
N ARG A 264 43.23 -0.80 -9.82
CA ARG A 264 42.70 0.51 -10.21
C ARG A 264 41.53 0.89 -9.33
N LEU A 265 40.63 -0.05 -9.05
CA LEU A 265 39.50 0.17 -8.15
C LEU A 265 39.98 0.55 -6.74
N ALA A 266 41.00 -0.14 -6.20
CA ALA A 266 41.58 0.19 -4.90
C ALA A 266 42.10 1.63 -4.84
N THR A 267 42.77 2.11 -5.89
CA THR A 267 43.23 3.51 -5.96
C THR A 267 42.07 4.50 -6.00
N LEU A 268 40.97 4.18 -6.69
CA LEU A 268 39.78 5.04 -6.76
C LEU A 268 38.97 5.02 -5.47
N LEU A 269 39.02 3.94 -4.68
CA LEU A 269 38.34 3.84 -3.39
C LEU A 269 38.87 4.82 -2.34
N ASP A 270 40.09 5.35 -2.50
CA ASP A 270 40.61 6.44 -1.67
C ASP A 270 39.85 7.75 -1.88
N GLN A 271 39.09 7.88 -2.98
CA GLN A 271 38.24 9.04 -3.25
C GLN A 271 36.88 8.88 -2.55
N PRO A 272 36.50 9.78 -1.63
CA PRO A 272 35.27 9.63 -0.86
C PRO A 272 33.97 9.50 -1.71
N PRO A 273 33.78 10.23 -2.82
CA PRO A 273 32.58 10.06 -3.65
C PRO A 273 32.46 8.66 -4.26
N VAL A 274 33.57 8.06 -4.70
CA VAL A 274 33.61 6.69 -5.26
C VAL A 274 33.25 5.67 -4.19
N GLN A 275 33.90 5.77 -3.03
CA GLN A 275 33.62 4.91 -1.88
C GLN A 275 32.14 4.97 -1.47
N ARG A 276 31.57 6.17 -1.38
CA ARG A 276 30.17 6.37 -0.97
C ARG A 276 29.18 5.85 -1.99
N LEU A 277 29.42 6.06 -3.29
CA LEU A 277 28.56 5.51 -4.34
C LEU A 277 28.55 3.98 -4.31
N LEU A 278 29.71 3.34 -4.19
CA LEU A 278 29.79 1.89 -4.12
C LEU A 278 29.15 1.35 -2.83
N THR A 279 29.32 2.05 -1.71
CA THR A 279 28.64 1.69 -0.45
C THR A 279 27.13 1.79 -0.60
N ALA A 280 26.62 2.86 -1.22
CA ALA A 280 25.19 3.04 -1.52
C ALA A 280 24.65 1.90 -2.41
N GLN A 281 25.38 1.54 -3.48
CA GLN A 281 25.03 0.44 -4.37
C GLN A 281 24.92 -0.90 -3.62
N LEU A 282 25.84 -1.16 -2.67
CA LEU A 282 25.88 -2.42 -1.92
C LEU A 282 24.85 -2.49 -0.80
N PHE A 283 24.52 -1.34 -0.19
CA PHE A 283 23.51 -1.22 0.86
C PHE A 283 22.07 -1.31 0.31
N SER A 284 21.88 -1.07 -1.00
CA SER A 284 20.58 -1.06 -1.69
C SER A 284 20.34 -2.26 -2.62
N ARG A 285 20.73 -3.46 -2.16
CA ARG A 285 20.82 -4.67 -2.98
C ARG A 285 19.46 -5.16 -3.52
N LEU A 286 18.38 -5.04 -2.77
CA LEU A 286 17.04 -5.55 -3.11
C LEU A 286 16.36 -4.73 -4.22
N ASP A 287 16.84 -3.50 -4.48
CA ASP A 287 16.45 -2.70 -5.65
C ASP A 287 17.24 -3.06 -6.92
N SER A 288 18.24 -3.96 -6.79
CA SER A 288 19.09 -4.43 -7.88
C SER A 288 18.89 -5.93 -8.10
N PHE A 289 18.30 -6.30 -9.24
CA PHE A 289 18.10 -7.69 -9.65
C PHE A 289 19.39 -8.50 -9.90
N ASP A 290 20.57 -7.97 -9.56
CA ASP A 290 21.85 -8.60 -9.82
C ASP A 290 22.27 -9.47 -8.61
N PRO A 291 22.36 -10.80 -8.76
CA PRO A 291 22.89 -11.67 -7.71
C PRO A 291 24.33 -11.29 -7.38
N LEU A 292 24.72 -11.50 -6.12
CA LEU A 292 26.06 -11.16 -5.62
C LEU A 292 27.13 -11.95 -6.36
N SER A 293 27.85 -11.28 -7.27
CA SER A 293 29.01 -11.86 -7.94
C SER A 293 30.20 -12.00 -6.98
N GLU A 294 31.17 -12.87 -7.30
CA GLU A 294 32.46 -12.96 -6.57
C GLU A 294 33.17 -11.59 -6.50
N ALA A 295 33.08 -10.79 -7.56
CA ALA A 295 33.62 -9.43 -7.59
C ALA A 295 32.94 -8.51 -6.56
N THR A 296 31.62 -8.67 -6.36
CA THR A 296 30.86 -7.92 -5.35
C THR A 296 31.31 -8.31 -3.93
N GLN A 297 31.57 -9.59 -3.67
CA GLN A 297 32.11 -10.05 -2.38
C GLN A 297 33.51 -9.49 -2.12
N ALA A 298 34.40 -9.56 -3.11
CA ALA A 298 35.74 -9.00 -3.00
C ALA A 298 35.73 -7.49 -2.71
N LEU A 299 34.84 -6.74 -3.35
CA LEU A 299 34.66 -5.30 -3.08
C LEU A 299 34.17 -5.04 -1.64
N ILE A 300 33.21 -5.82 -1.14
CA ILE A 300 32.75 -5.70 0.24
C ILE A 300 33.93 -5.91 1.21
N GLU A 301 34.74 -6.95 1.00
CA GLU A 301 35.91 -7.21 1.83
C GLU A 301 36.93 -6.06 1.79
N GLN A 302 37.15 -5.46 0.61
CA GLN A 302 38.02 -4.29 0.46
C GLN A 302 37.48 -3.09 1.25
N LEU A 303 36.21 -2.77 1.10
CA LEU A 303 35.54 -1.69 1.84
C LEU A 303 35.59 -1.94 3.36
N GLN A 304 35.43 -3.20 3.77
CA GLN A 304 35.54 -3.61 5.17
C GLN A 304 36.96 -3.54 5.73
N LYS A 305 38.00 -3.46 4.89
CA LYS A 305 39.41 -3.31 5.33
C LYS A 305 39.86 -1.86 5.40
N LEU A 306 39.03 -0.90 4.98
CA LEU A 306 39.39 0.52 4.99
C LEU A 306 39.62 1.04 6.43
N PRO A 307 40.62 1.93 6.62
CA PRO A 307 40.94 2.50 7.91
C PRO A 307 39.79 3.40 8.41
N VAL A 308 39.35 3.14 9.64
CA VAL A 308 38.10 3.70 10.20
C VAL A 308 38.19 5.21 10.51
N ALA A 309 39.39 5.73 10.74
CA ALA A 309 39.63 7.06 11.33
C ALA A 309 39.26 8.28 10.44
N ALA A 310 38.76 8.07 9.22
CA ALA A 310 38.44 9.15 8.28
C ALA A 310 37.17 8.90 7.42
N LEU A 311 36.30 7.98 7.82
CA LEU A 311 35.17 7.56 6.98
C LEU A 311 33.88 8.33 7.29
N GLU A 312 33.54 9.29 6.43
CA GLU A 312 32.27 10.05 6.52
C GLU A 312 31.00 9.19 6.38
N ASN A 313 31.12 7.95 5.87
CA ASN A 313 30.01 7.00 5.67
C ASN A 313 30.13 5.74 6.55
N ALA A 314 30.81 5.84 7.71
CA ALA A 314 31.04 4.71 8.60
C ALA A 314 29.75 4.00 9.07
N ASP A 315 28.63 4.71 9.24
CA ASP A 315 27.36 4.07 9.59
C ASP A 315 26.80 3.17 8.46
N ARG A 316 26.95 3.53 7.18
CA ARG A 316 26.53 2.69 6.06
C ARG A 316 27.44 1.47 5.91
N LEU A 317 28.75 1.62 6.15
CA LEU A 317 29.67 0.49 6.18
C LEU A 317 29.39 -0.47 7.35
N ALA A 318 28.98 0.08 8.50
CA ALA A 318 28.48 -0.70 9.62
C ALA A 318 27.18 -1.43 9.26
N ALA A 319 26.24 -0.76 8.57
CA ALA A 319 24.99 -1.33 8.10
C ALA A 319 25.21 -2.49 7.13
N LEU A 320 26.09 -2.29 6.15
CA LEU A 320 26.51 -3.32 5.20
C LEU A 320 27.12 -4.52 5.92
N SER A 321 28.02 -4.29 6.89
CA SER A 321 28.63 -5.36 7.67
C SER A 321 27.59 -6.12 8.51
N TYR A 322 26.64 -5.41 9.13
CA TYR A 322 25.55 -6.00 9.91
C TYR A 322 24.66 -6.89 9.05
N GLN A 323 24.25 -6.43 7.87
CA GLN A 323 23.41 -7.19 6.92
C GLN A 323 24.07 -8.47 6.42
N ARG A 324 25.40 -8.57 6.52
CA ARG A 324 26.17 -9.79 6.19
C ARG A 324 26.43 -10.70 7.38
N GLY A 325 25.96 -10.33 8.57
CA GLY A 325 26.23 -11.06 9.81
C GLY A 325 27.63 -10.82 10.37
N ASP A 326 28.42 -9.90 9.80
CA ASP A 326 29.72 -9.50 10.37
C ASP A 326 29.53 -8.43 11.45
N TYR A 327 29.02 -8.88 12.59
CA TYR A 327 28.78 -8.02 13.75
C TYR A 327 30.07 -7.46 14.36
N GLY A 328 31.22 -8.08 14.09
CA GLY A 328 32.53 -7.60 14.55
C GLY A 328 32.92 -6.31 13.83
N ASN A 329 32.93 -6.34 12.50
CA ASN A 329 33.20 -5.14 11.70
C ASN A 329 32.09 -4.09 11.85
N ALA A 330 30.82 -4.50 11.98
CA ALA A 330 29.74 -3.55 12.26
C ALA A 330 30.03 -2.72 13.52
N ARG A 331 30.45 -3.36 14.62
CA ARG A 331 30.85 -2.64 15.85
C ARG A 331 32.06 -1.74 15.62
N ARG A 332 33.09 -2.23 14.92
CA ARG A 332 34.30 -1.46 14.62
C ARG A 332 34.00 -0.18 13.85
N PHE A 333 33.12 -0.23 12.85
CA PHE A 333 32.71 0.96 12.09
C PHE A 333 31.83 1.91 12.94
N LEU A 334 30.98 1.37 13.83
CA LEU A 334 30.14 2.18 14.72
C LEU A 334 30.92 3.00 15.75
N GLU A 335 32.18 2.66 16.04
CA GLU A 335 33.05 3.46 16.91
C GLU A 335 33.35 4.85 16.32
N GLN A 336 33.27 5.01 15.00
CA GLN A 336 33.53 6.26 14.29
C GLN A 336 32.30 6.82 13.55
N ALA A 337 31.19 6.10 13.53
CA ALA A 337 29.95 6.47 12.85
C ALA A 337 29.19 7.66 13.47
N GLY A 338 29.70 8.24 14.57
CA GLY A 338 29.01 9.29 15.32
C GLY A 338 27.64 8.84 15.85
N ASP A 339 26.72 9.78 15.96
CA ASP A 339 25.40 9.60 16.57
C ASP A 339 24.24 9.81 15.57
N SER A 340 24.44 9.36 14.32
CA SER A 340 23.38 9.36 13.32
C SER A 340 22.23 8.41 13.70
N GLY A 341 21.04 8.63 13.14
CA GLY A 341 19.89 7.73 13.35
C GLY A 341 20.21 6.28 12.99
N LEU A 342 20.91 6.05 11.87
CA LEU A 342 21.33 4.72 11.43
C LEU A 342 22.32 4.09 12.41
N ALA A 343 23.29 4.86 12.91
CA ALA A 343 24.25 4.37 13.89
C ALA A 343 23.54 3.93 15.20
N TRP A 344 22.59 4.72 15.69
CA TRP A 344 21.79 4.36 16.86
C TRP A 344 20.90 3.13 16.63
N TRP A 345 20.28 3.03 15.46
CA TRP A 345 19.45 1.87 15.13
C TRP A 345 20.29 0.58 15.07
N LEU A 346 21.49 0.66 14.48
CA LEU A 346 22.46 -0.43 14.49
C LEU A 346 22.92 -0.82 15.90
N ARG A 347 23.17 0.16 16.78
CA ARG A 347 23.49 -0.10 18.20
C ARG A 347 22.34 -0.84 18.89
N ALA A 348 21.10 -0.49 18.59
CA ALA A 348 19.93 -1.18 19.12
C ALA A 348 19.87 -2.64 18.66
N LYS A 349 20.04 -2.88 17.35
CA LYS A 349 20.05 -4.23 16.77
C LYS A 349 21.19 -5.09 17.32
N LEU A 350 22.40 -4.54 17.44
CA LEU A 350 23.53 -5.24 18.04
C LEU A 350 23.34 -5.52 19.54
N ALA A 351 22.62 -4.64 20.26
CA ALA A 351 22.25 -4.91 21.65
C ALA A 351 21.24 -6.05 21.75
N LEU A 352 20.21 -6.08 20.89
CA LEU A 352 19.27 -7.21 20.80
C LEU A 352 19.99 -8.52 20.46
N GLN A 353 20.94 -8.50 19.52
CA GLN A 353 21.73 -9.66 19.13
C GLN A 353 22.51 -10.26 20.31
N ARG A 354 22.95 -9.42 21.26
CA ARG A 354 23.61 -9.86 22.51
C ARG A 354 22.65 -10.20 23.65
N GLY A 355 21.34 -10.04 23.44
CA GLY A 355 20.31 -10.24 24.46
C GLY A 355 20.15 -9.08 25.44
N ASP A 356 20.78 -7.93 25.20
CA ASP A 356 20.72 -6.74 26.07
C ASP A 356 19.54 -5.83 25.67
N LYS A 357 18.35 -6.21 26.11
CA LYS A 357 17.11 -5.47 25.82
C LYS A 357 17.09 -4.04 26.40
N PRO A 358 17.56 -3.78 27.64
CA PRO A 358 17.65 -2.41 28.17
C PRO A 358 18.50 -1.49 27.30
N ALA A 359 19.69 -1.95 26.88
CA ALA A 359 20.53 -1.16 25.99
C ALA A 359 19.88 -0.99 24.60
N ALA A 360 19.18 -2.01 24.10
CA ALA A 360 18.46 -1.91 22.84
C ALA A 360 17.36 -0.83 22.87
N LEU A 361 16.53 -0.80 23.93
CA LEU A 361 15.48 0.20 24.08
C LEU A 361 16.04 1.62 24.17
N GLN A 362 17.14 1.81 24.89
CA GLN A 362 17.81 3.12 24.96
C GLN A 362 18.32 3.56 23.58
N ALA A 363 18.95 2.64 22.83
CA ALA A 363 19.45 2.93 21.50
C ALA A 363 18.33 3.17 20.48
N TYR A 364 17.19 2.46 20.57
CA TYR A 364 16.02 2.72 19.74
C TYR A 364 15.41 4.10 20.01
N ALA A 365 15.29 4.50 21.26
CA ALA A 365 14.81 5.84 21.61
C ALA A 365 15.75 6.94 21.07
N ALA A 366 17.07 6.71 21.14
CA ALA A 366 18.05 7.61 20.54
C ALA A 366 17.94 7.66 19.00
N ALA A 367 17.71 6.50 18.35
CA ALA A 367 17.53 6.40 16.91
C ALA A 367 16.26 7.14 16.45
N ALA A 368 15.14 6.92 17.12
CA ALA A 368 13.86 7.57 16.83
C ALA A 368 13.95 9.10 16.94
N LYS A 369 14.78 9.63 17.85
CA LYS A 369 15.05 11.07 17.99
C LYS A 369 16.01 11.61 16.92
N ALA A 370 16.97 10.80 16.50
CA ALA A 370 18.01 11.21 15.57
C ALA A 370 17.56 11.17 14.09
N PHE A 371 16.58 10.34 13.73
CA PHE A 371 15.99 10.35 12.40
C PHE A 371 15.03 11.54 12.22
N PRO A 372 15.11 12.28 11.10
CA PRO A 372 14.06 13.23 10.70
C PRO A 372 12.71 12.54 10.55
N ARG A 373 11.65 13.21 11.00
CA ARG A 373 10.27 12.67 10.96
C ARG A 373 9.80 12.31 9.55
N GLU A 374 10.17 13.13 8.57
CA GLU A 374 9.77 12.97 7.17
C GLU A 374 10.76 12.11 6.35
N GLU A 375 11.78 11.51 6.99
CA GLU A 375 12.72 10.67 6.27
C GLU A 375 12.03 9.39 5.77
N SER A 376 12.07 9.21 4.45
CA SER A 376 11.56 8.03 3.77
C SER A 376 12.63 7.52 2.83
N TRP A 377 13.05 6.27 3.04
CA TRP A 377 13.99 5.60 2.14
C TRP A 377 13.26 5.15 0.88
N GLY A 378 11.95 4.92 0.92
CA GLY A 378 11.15 4.50 -0.23
C GLY A 378 10.81 3.02 -0.22
N LEU A 379 10.21 2.56 -1.32
CA LEU A 379 9.72 1.19 -1.49
C LEU A 379 10.89 0.21 -1.61
N ARG A 380 10.76 -0.94 -0.94
CA ARG A 380 11.58 -2.14 -1.13
C ARG A 380 10.70 -3.38 -1.22
N MET A 381 11.20 -4.40 -1.90
CA MET A 381 10.67 -5.77 -1.82
C MET A 381 11.52 -6.59 -0.86
N THR A 382 10.88 -7.33 0.04
CA THR A 382 11.57 -8.31 0.89
C THR A 382 11.83 -9.59 0.11
N GLU A 383 12.76 -10.42 0.61
CA GLU A 383 13.05 -11.73 0.00
C GLU A 383 11.80 -12.64 -0.07
N GLY A 384 10.82 -12.43 0.82
CA GLY A 384 9.54 -13.15 0.84
C GLY A 384 8.47 -12.60 -0.11
N GLY A 385 8.78 -11.61 -0.95
CA GLY A 385 7.83 -11.04 -1.91
C GLY A 385 6.77 -10.10 -1.32
N THR A 386 6.96 -9.64 -0.08
CA THR A 386 6.15 -8.55 0.50
C THR A 386 6.86 -7.21 0.33
N TYR A 387 6.10 -6.13 0.24
CA TYR A 387 6.65 -4.79 0.03
C TYR A 387 6.61 -3.94 1.30
N GLU A 388 7.58 -3.06 1.47
CA GLU A 388 7.61 -2.09 2.56
C GLU A 388 8.11 -0.75 2.02
N THR A 389 7.43 0.35 2.37
CA THR A 389 8.04 1.67 2.26
C THR A 389 8.78 1.94 3.57
N VAL A 390 10.11 1.95 3.53
CA VAL A 390 10.90 2.10 4.74
C VAL A 390 10.95 3.57 5.15
N GLN A 391 10.19 3.89 6.19
CA GLN A 391 10.35 5.13 6.96
C GLN A 391 11.04 4.77 8.29
N PRO A 392 12.31 5.14 8.51
CA PRO A 392 13.07 4.67 9.67
C PRO A 392 12.39 4.97 11.00
N GLY A 393 11.80 6.16 11.15
CA GLY A 393 11.07 6.53 12.37
C GLY A 393 9.90 5.59 12.65
N CYS A 394 9.08 5.28 11.65
CA CYS A 394 7.98 4.34 11.77
C CYS A 394 8.48 2.91 12.00
N ARG A 395 9.51 2.47 11.27
CA ARG A 395 10.06 1.11 11.40
C ARG A 395 10.63 0.87 12.80
N ILE A 396 11.37 1.82 13.33
CA ILE A 396 11.87 1.79 14.72
C ILE A 396 10.70 1.73 15.71
N GLY A 397 9.65 2.54 15.49
CA GLY A 397 8.41 2.46 16.26
C GLY A 397 7.80 1.05 16.25
N GLY A 398 7.71 0.43 15.09
CA GLY A 398 7.23 -0.94 14.94
C GLY A 398 8.11 -1.99 15.64
N GLU A 399 9.43 -1.86 15.57
CA GLU A 399 10.37 -2.74 16.29
C GLU A 399 10.26 -2.56 17.82
N MET A 400 10.12 -1.33 18.30
CA MET A 400 9.85 -1.05 19.72
C MET A 400 8.49 -1.61 20.15
N ALA A 401 7.49 -1.61 19.28
CA ALA A 401 6.17 -2.19 19.55
C ALA A 401 6.26 -3.70 19.80
N ILE A 402 7.10 -4.43 19.05
CA ILE A 402 7.35 -5.85 19.29
C ILE A 402 7.88 -6.07 20.71
N LEU A 403 8.84 -5.25 21.15
CA LEU A 403 9.39 -5.34 22.50
C LEU A 403 8.37 -4.95 23.59
N ALA A 404 7.47 -4.01 23.29
CA ALA A 404 6.37 -3.63 24.17
C ALA A 404 5.33 -4.75 24.32
N LEU A 405 4.94 -5.41 23.22
CA LEU A 405 4.08 -6.60 23.24
C LEU A 405 4.66 -7.72 24.11
N GLU A 406 5.96 -7.98 23.96
CA GLU A 406 6.65 -9.02 24.74
C GLU A 406 6.60 -8.72 26.26
N ARG A 407 6.68 -7.45 26.65
CA ARG A 407 6.58 -7.01 28.06
C ARG A 407 5.15 -6.95 28.59
N GLY A 408 4.14 -7.05 27.71
CA GLY A 408 2.73 -6.88 28.07
C GLY A 408 2.23 -5.43 28.05
N ASP A 409 3.03 -4.50 27.53
CA ASP A 409 2.68 -3.08 27.37
C ASP A 409 1.82 -2.87 26.10
N TYR A 410 0.65 -3.52 26.02
CA TYR A 410 -0.11 -3.63 24.76
C TYR A 410 -0.60 -2.29 24.19
N LEU A 411 -0.95 -1.33 25.05
CA LEU A 411 -1.42 -0.02 24.60
C LEU A 411 -0.28 0.80 23.98
N ASP A 412 0.91 0.74 24.57
CA ASP A 412 2.12 1.38 24.03
C ASP A 412 2.51 0.75 22.68
N ALA A 413 2.47 -0.58 22.59
CA ALA A 413 2.69 -1.27 21.32
C ALA A 413 1.70 -0.84 20.23
N PHE A 414 0.40 -0.78 20.57
CA PHE A 414 -0.63 -0.31 19.66
C PHE A 414 -0.36 1.12 19.18
N GLU A 415 -0.07 2.04 20.11
CA GLU A 415 0.19 3.44 19.78
C GLU A 415 1.39 3.59 18.83
N GLN A 416 2.48 2.86 19.06
CA GLN A 416 3.66 2.91 18.22
C GLN A 416 3.38 2.42 16.79
N LEU A 417 2.60 1.34 16.64
CA LEU A 417 2.17 0.84 15.32
C LEU A 417 1.19 1.81 14.65
N TYR A 418 0.23 2.36 15.40
CA TYR A 418 -0.78 3.29 14.91
C TYR A 418 -0.16 4.59 14.38
N ARG A 419 0.89 5.10 15.03
CA ARG A 419 1.68 6.26 14.55
C ARG A 419 2.35 6.02 13.18
N GLY A 420 2.55 4.75 12.79
CA GLY A 420 3.01 4.37 11.45
C GLY A 420 1.96 4.58 10.34
N GLY A 421 0.70 4.87 10.70
CA GLY A 421 -0.36 5.15 9.75
C GLY A 421 -0.62 3.99 8.79
N GLU A 422 -0.68 4.29 7.49
CA GLU A 422 -0.88 3.30 6.43
C GLU A 422 0.19 2.20 6.41
N LEU A 423 1.44 2.52 6.78
CA LEU A 423 2.57 1.59 6.64
C LEU A 423 2.41 0.34 7.48
N TYR A 424 1.91 0.50 8.71
CA TYR A 424 1.75 -0.59 9.68
C TYR A 424 0.29 -0.75 10.12
N TRP A 425 -0.66 -0.32 9.28
CA TRP A 425 -2.09 -0.43 9.56
C TRP A 425 -2.50 -1.85 9.96
N MET A 426 -2.05 -2.86 9.21
CA MET A 426 -2.41 -4.26 9.49
C MET A 426 -1.86 -4.74 10.84
N ASP A 427 -0.65 -4.32 11.23
CA ASP A 427 -0.10 -4.67 12.55
C ASP A 427 -0.85 -3.94 13.67
N ALA A 428 -1.16 -2.65 13.50
CA ALA A 428 -1.97 -1.88 14.44
C ALA A 428 -3.39 -2.46 14.59
N ALA A 429 -4.03 -2.83 13.49
CA ALA A 429 -5.35 -3.46 13.45
C ALA A 429 -5.35 -4.82 14.16
N LEU A 430 -4.31 -5.64 13.98
CA LEU A 430 -4.18 -6.91 14.71
C LEU A 430 -4.15 -6.67 16.22
N VAL A 431 -3.34 -5.72 16.69
CA VAL A 431 -3.23 -5.42 18.13
C VAL A 431 -4.55 -4.83 18.65
N ALA A 432 -5.16 -3.89 17.92
CA ALA A 432 -6.43 -3.28 18.28
C ALA A 432 -7.58 -4.31 18.35
N GLU A 433 -7.65 -5.23 17.39
CA GLU A 433 -8.76 -6.17 17.28
C GLU A 433 -8.56 -7.41 18.16
N ARG A 434 -7.33 -7.93 18.25
CA ARG A 434 -7.04 -9.22 18.87
C ARG A 434 -6.33 -9.15 20.23
N VAL A 435 -5.60 -8.07 20.54
CA VAL A 435 -4.78 -8.00 21.77
C VAL A 435 -5.37 -7.05 22.81
N LEU A 436 -5.76 -5.83 22.41
CA LEU A 436 -6.43 -4.92 23.33
C LEU A 436 -7.80 -5.48 23.71
N SER A 437 -8.24 -5.20 24.94
CA SER A 437 -9.65 -5.31 25.31
C SER A 437 -10.45 -4.22 24.60
N VAL A 438 -11.77 -4.44 24.48
CA VAL A 438 -12.69 -3.47 23.86
C VAL A 438 -12.65 -2.12 24.59
N ASP A 439 -12.56 -2.14 25.92
CA ASP A 439 -12.54 -0.92 26.73
C ASP A 439 -11.20 -0.17 26.66
N GLU A 440 -10.06 -0.89 26.59
CA GLU A 440 -8.75 -0.28 26.34
C GLU A 440 -8.74 0.43 24.98
N LEU A 441 -9.21 -0.24 23.91
CA LEU A 441 -9.30 0.35 22.58
C LEU A 441 -10.25 1.56 22.55
N LYS A 442 -11.45 1.41 23.13
CA LYS A 442 -12.44 2.49 23.18
C LYS A 442 -11.90 3.71 23.93
N GLY A 443 -11.28 3.50 25.09
CA GLY A 443 -10.69 4.57 25.89
C GLY A 443 -9.60 5.33 25.13
N TYR A 444 -8.77 4.61 24.36
CA TYR A 444 -7.76 5.25 23.52
C TYR A 444 -8.38 6.08 22.38
N VAL A 445 -9.35 5.49 21.65
CA VAL A 445 -10.03 6.15 20.53
C VAL A 445 -10.74 7.42 21.00
N ASP A 446 -11.45 7.36 22.13
CA ASP A 446 -12.16 8.51 22.69
C ASP A 446 -11.21 9.65 23.09
N ALA A 447 -10.02 9.32 23.58
CA ALA A 447 -9.05 10.30 24.06
C ALA A 447 -8.18 10.89 22.94
N HIS A 448 -7.91 10.13 21.86
CA HIS A 448 -6.85 10.50 20.90
C HIS A 448 -7.29 10.50 19.43
N ILE A 449 -8.41 9.88 19.06
CA ILE A 449 -8.79 9.67 17.65
C ILE A 449 -10.14 10.35 17.35
N ALA A 450 -10.05 11.58 16.85
CA ALA A 450 -11.19 12.30 16.30
C ALA A 450 -11.62 11.70 14.95
N ALA A 451 -12.90 11.88 14.60
CA ALA A 451 -13.35 11.63 13.24
C ALA A 451 -12.77 12.68 12.30
N GLU A 452 -12.33 12.26 11.12
CA GLU A 452 -11.81 13.15 10.08
C GLU A 452 -12.83 13.27 8.95
N ASP A 453 -12.95 14.47 8.38
CA ASP A 453 -13.79 14.69 7.21
C ASP A 453 -13.20 13.96 6.00
N GLN A 454 -14.03 13.21 5.28
CA GLN A 454 -13.61 12.50 4.06
C GLN A 454 -14.44 12.97 2.85
N PRO A 455 -13.80 13.41 1.75
CA PRO A 455 -14.50 13.69 0.50
C PRO A 455 -15.14 12.42 -0.09
N ALA A 456 -16.34 12.52 -0.65
CA ALA A 456 -17.10 11.38 -1.18
C ALA A 456 -16.40 10.62 -2.32
N GLU A 457 -15.40 11.21 -2.97
CA GLU A 457 -14.67 10.64 -4.11
C GLU A 457 -13.39 9.87 -3.72
N ASP A 458 -12.98 9.92 -2.43
CA ASP A 458 -11.77 9.21 -1.99
C ASP A 458 -12.11 7.79 -1.53
N TRP A 459 -11.66 6.80 -2.28
CA TRP A 459 -11.81 5.38 -1.94
C TRP A 459 -10.93 4.96 -0.76
N ARG A 460 -9.89 5.74 -0.42
CA ARG A 460 -8.98 5.46 0.70
C ARG A 460 -9.43 6.24 1.94
N GLN A 461 -10.07 5.55 2.88
CA GLN A 461 -10.47 6.16 4.14
C GLN A 461 -9.25 6.58 4.99
N PRO A 462 -9.29 7.74 5.66
CA PRO A 462 -8.27 8.13 6.64
C PRO A 462 -8.09 7.07 7.72
N VAL A 463 -6.85 6.88 8.19
CA VAL A 463 -6.49 5.89 9.23
C VAL A 463 -7.35 6.06 10.49
N ALA A 464 -7.61 7.30 10.90
CA ALA A 464 -8.45 7.61 12.06
C ALA A 464 -9.88 7.08 11.90
N ASN A 465 -10.49 7.33 10.75
CA ASN A 465 -11.83 6.86 10.41
C ASN A 465 -11.89 5.33 10.40
N ARG A 466 -10.89 4.65 9.84
CA ARG A 466 -10.83 3.19 9.86
C ARG A 466 -10.71 2.61 11.27
N MET A 467 -9.92 3.24 12.15
CA MET A 467 -9.76 2.79 13.53
C MET A 467 -11.07 2.93 14.32
N ARG A 468 -11.81 4.02 14.09
CA ARG A 468 -13.15 4.20 14.66
C ARG A 468 -14.12 3.14 14.17
N GLU A 469 -14.14 2.85 12.87
CA GLU A 469 -14.99 1.81 12.31
C GLU A 469 -14.61 0.39 12.75
N LEU A 470 -13.32 0.09 12.93
CA LEU A 470 -12.86 -1.17 13.53
C LEU A 470 -13.42 -1.33 14.94
N LEU A 471 -13.31 -0.29 15.78
CA LEU A 471 -13.92 -0.28 17.11
C LEU A 471 -15.44 -0.46 17.03
N ALA A 472 -16.12 0.21 16.10
CA ALA A 472 -17.57 0.09 15.90
C ALA A 472 -17.97 -1.36 15.60
N ARG A 473 -17.31 -2.01 14.63
CA ARG A 473 -17.57 -3.41 14.27
C ARG A 473 -17.33 -4.35 15.45
N ARG A 474 -16.26 -4.12 16.21
CA ARG A 474 -15.95 -4.90 17.41
C ARG A 474 -17.01 -4.72 18.49
N LEU A 475 -17.48 -3.50 18.74
CA LEU A 475 -18.58 -3.22 19.68
C LEU A 475 -19.86 -3.95 19.28
N VAL A 476 -20.20 -4.02 17.98
CA VAL A 476 -21.36 -4.79 17.51
C VAL A 476 -21.19 -6.29 17.80
N ARG A 477 -20.02 -6.87 17.52
CA ARG A 477 -19.74 -8.30 17.81
C ARG A 477 -19.87 -8.63 19.30
N GLU A 478 -19.57 -7.69 20.17
CA GLU A 478 -19.62 -7.82 21.64
C GLU A 478 -21.01 -7.46 22.21
N GLY A 479 -22.02 -7.25 21.36
CA GLY A 479 -23.39 -6.93 21.76
C GLY A 479 -23.58 -5.50 22.29
N ARG A 480 -22.60 -4.61 22.05
CA ARG A 480 -22.62 -3.19 22.46
C ARG A 480 -22.98 -2.27 21.27
N SER A 481 -23.92 -2.68 20.42
CA SER A 481 -24.23 -1.99 19.16
C SER A 481 -24.71 -0.55 19.35
N GLU A 482 -25.39 -0.23 20.47
CA GLU A 482 -25.79 1.15 20.78
C GLU A 482 -24.57 2.09 20.90
N GLN A 483 -23.49 1.61 21.54
CA GLN A 483 -22.24 2.38 21.64
C GLN A 483 -21.52 2.46 20.28
N ALA A 484 -21.64 1.42 19.44
CA ALA A 484 -20.98 1.36 18.13
C ALA A 484 -21.43 2.48 17.18
N ILE A 485 -22.69 2.94 17.29
CA ILE A 485 -23.28 3.95 16.40
C ILE A 485 -22.43 5.22 16.33
N ALA A 486 -21.85 5.67 17.45
CA ALA A 486 -21.04 6.89 17.51
C ALA A 486 -19.71 6.80 16.74
N TYR A 487 -19.26 5.59 16.40
CA TYR A 487 -17.95 5.35 15.78
C TYR A 487 -18.05 5.00 14.29
N PHE A 488 -19.24 4.70 13.76
CA PHE A 488 -19.43 4.57 12.32
C PHE A 488 -19.35 5.95 11.64
N ASN A 489 -18.55 6.03 10.57
CA ASN A 489 -18.33 7.29 9.86
C ASN A 489 -19.49 7.61 8.89
N ARG A 490 -20.15 6.56 8.36
CA ARG A 490 -21.23 6.65 7.39
C ARG A 490 -22.61 6.55 8.06
N ASP A 491 -23.55 7.40 7.64
CA ASP A 491 -24.92 7.41 8.16
C ASP A 491 -25.65 6.10 7.86
N GLU A 492 -25.39 5.48 6.71
CA GLU A 492 -25.97 4.19 6.35
C GLU A 492 -25.59 3.10 7.35
N LEU A 493 -24.34 3.09 7.83
CA LEU A 493 -23.87 2.13 8.83
C LEU A 493 -24.45 2.43 10.21
N ARG A 494 -24.60 3.71 10.58
CA ARG A 494 -25.29 4.10 11.82
C ARG A 494 -26.73 3.61 11.83
N ASP A 495 -27.42 3.72 10.70
CA ASP A 495 -28.79 3.25 10.56
C ASP A 495 -28.89 1.73 10.56
N GLN A 496 -27.98 1.02 9.89
CA GLN A 496 -27.90 -0.44 9.96
C GLN A 496 -27.64 -0.93 11.40
N ALA A 497 -26.72 -0.30 12.13
CA ALA A 497 -26.44 -0.63 13.53
C ALA A 497 -27.67 -0.39 14.44
N ARG A 498 -28.39 0.72 14.23
CA ARG A 498 -29.67 1.00 14.92
C ARG A 498 -30.72 -0.06 14.63
N GLN A 499 -30.88 -0.44 13.36
CA GLN A 499 -31.84 -1.48 12.95
C GLN A 499 -31.48 -2.84 13.55
N TYR A 500 -30.19 -3.20 13.56
CA TYR A 500 -29.71 -4.44 14.16
C TYR A 500 -30.00 -4.48 15.66
N GLN A 501 -29.63 -3.43 16.41
CA GLN A 501 -29.90 -3.34 17.85
C GLN A 501 -31.40 -3.40 18.15
N THR A 502 -32.20 -2.61 17.43
CA THR A 502 -33.67 -2.59 17.61
C THR A 502 -34.28 -3.97 17.37
N ALA A 503 -33.79 -4.71 16.36
CA ALA A 503 -34.27 -6.06 16.08
C ALA A 503 -33.91 -7.05 17.18
N LEU A 504 -32.71 -6.94 17.77
CA LEU A 504 -32.30 -7.75 18.93
C LEU A 504 -33.11 -7.40 20.18
N ASP A 505 -33.30 -6.10 20.48
CA ASP A 505 -34.11 -5.66 21.61
C ASP A 505 -35.55 -6.14 21.48
N GLN A 506 -36.13 -6.09 20.27
CA GLN A 506 -37.44 -6.66 19.98
C GLN A 506 -37.45 -8.18 20.21
N ALA A 507 -36.41 -8.89 19.79
CA ALA A 507 -36.31 -10.34 19.96
C ALA A 507 -36.30 -10.75 21.44
N GLU A 508 -35.55 -10.02 22.27
CA GLU A 508 -35.40 -10.34 23.70
C GLU A 508 -36.60 -9.86 24.55
N SER A 509 -37.16 -8.68 24.23
CA SER A 509 -38.24 -8.06 25.02
C SER A 509 -39.65 -8.52 24.65
N ALA A 510 -39.85 -9.13 23.47
CA ALA A 510 -41.19 -9.52 23.01
C ALA A 510 -41.84 -10.58 23.92
N TRP A 511 -43.11 -10.36 24.25
CA TRP A 511 -43.88 -11.27 25.13
C TRP A 511 -44.39 -12.53 24.43
N THR A 512 -44.40 -12.56 23.09
CA THR A 512 -44.89 -13.71 22.31
C THR A 512 -43.74 -14.35 21.56
N ASP A 513 -43.73 -15.68 21.47
CA ASP A 513 -42.70 -16.42 20.72
C ASP A 513 -42.58 -15.91 19.28
N ILE A 514 -43.72 -15.68 18.60
CA ILE A 514 -43.68 -15.17 17.22
C ILE A 514 -43.10 -13.74 17.14
N GLY A 515 -43.32 -12.90 18.16
CA GLY A 515 -42.66 -11.59 18.25
C GLY A 515 -41.15 -11.71 18.43
N LYS A 516 -40.69 -12.68 19.24
CA LYS A 516 -39.27 -13.01 19.39
C LYS A 516 -38.67 -13.49 18.06
N ALA A 517 -39.38 -14.38 17.37
CA ALA A 517 -39.00 -14.89 16.06
C ALA A 517 -38.84 -13.77 15.02
N GLU A 518 -39.76 -12.83 14.99
CA GLU A 518 -39.72 -11.69 14.07
C GLU A 518 -38.51 -10.78 14.34
N GLY A 519 -38.17 -10.55 15.61
CA GLY A 519 -36.96 -9.83 16.01
C GLY A 519 -35.69 -10.53 15.55
N TYR A 520 -35.50 -11.81 15.88
CA TYR A 520 -34.32 -12.57 15.45
C TYR A 520 -34.22 -12.68 13.93
N TYR A 521 -35.34 -12.84 13.23
CA TYR A 521 -35.36 -12.86 11.77
C TYR A 521 -34.88 -11.54 11.17
N ARG A 522 -35.37 -10.40 11.67
CA ARG A 522 -34.93 -9.07 11.20
C ARG A 522 -33.44 -8.86 11.49
N ALA A 523 -32.98 -9.23 12.69
CA ALA A 523 -31.57 -9.17 13.05
C ALA A 523 -30.70 -10.03 12.11
N ALA A 524 -31.18 -11.23 11.74
CA ALA A 524 -30.50 -12.12 10.80
C ALA A 524 -30.34 -11.50 9.41
N ILE A 525 -31.38 -10.84 8.89
CA ILE A 525 -31.33 -10.15 7.59
C ILE A 525 -30.30 -9.02 7.60
N VAL A 526 -30.25 -8.21 8.65
CA VAL A 526 -29.25 -7.13 8.78
C VAL A 526 -27.84 -7.71 8.90
N ALA A 527 -27.64 -8.74 9.74
CA ALA A 527 -26.34 -9.38 9.92
C ALA A 527 -25.81 -10.03 8.62
N ARG A 528 -26.68 -10.44 7.69
CA ARG A 528 -26.25 -11.11 6.45
C ARG A 528 -25.39 -10.22 5.56
N GLU A 529 -25.59 -8.91 5.54
CA GLU A 529 -24.74 -7.95 4.83
C GLU A 529 -23.73 -7.26 5.77
N GLY A 530 -23.47 -7.89 6.92
CA GLY A 530 -22.74 -7.29 8.03
C GLY A 530 -21.22 -7.25 7.91
N LEU A 531 -20.63 -7.27 6.70
CA LEU A 531 -19.18 -7.11 6.55
C LEU A 531 -18.71 -5.79 7.17
N ASP A 532 -19.34 -4.69 6.78
CA ASP A 532 -19.02 -3.36 7.29
C ASP A 532 -19.59 -3.11 8.70
N LEU A 533 -20.60 -3.88 9.11
CA LEU A 533 -21.28 -3.73 10.41
C LEU A 533 -20.58 -4.47 11.55
N MET A 534 -20.03 -5.67 11.28
CA MET A 534 -19.45 -6.52 12.31
C MET A 534 -18.25 -7.34 11.84
N GLY A 535 -17.79 -7.21 10.59
CA GLY A 535 -16.65 -7.97 10.08
C GLY A 535 -15.33 -7.69 10.79
N TYR A 536 -14.44 -8.69 10.79
CA TYR A 536 -13.08 -8.53 11.30
C TYR A 536 -12.21 -7.75 10.30
N GLU A 537 -11.35 -6.86 10.79
CA GLU A 537 -10.50 -6.01 9.94
C GLU A 537 -9.57 -6.85 9.06
N LEU A 538 -8.92 -7.83 9.69
CA LEU A 538 -8.08 -8.84 9.06
C LEU A 538 -8.83 -10.17 9.02
N ASP A 539 -8.17 -11.28 9.33
CA ASP A 539 -8.84 -12.57 9.36
C ASP A 539 -9.98 -12.62 10.41
N PRO A 540 -11.08 -13.33 10.10
CA PRO A 540 -11.28 -14.13 8.88
C PRO A 540 -11.93 -13.36 7.71
N ASP A 541 -12.40 -12.13 7.91
CA ASP A 541 -13.27 -11.44 6.94
C ASP A 541 -12.54 -10.52 5.98
N ASN A 542 -11.37 -10.01 6.38
CA ASN A 542 -10.50 -9.12 5.62
C ASN A 542 -11.25 -7.87 5.12
N VAL A 543 -11.92 -7.15 6.03
CA VAL A 543 -12.65 -5.90 5.73
C VAL A 543 -11.73 -4.87 5.06
N TRP A 544 -10.45 -4.81 5.46
CA TRP A 544 -9.43 -3.97 4.82
C TRP A 544 -9.37 -4.14 3.29
N PHE A 545 -9.59 -5.37 2.81
CA PHE A 545 -9.61 -5.73 1.39
C PHE A 545 -11.04 -5.84 0.82
N GLY A 546 -12.03 -5.26 1.50
CA GLY A 546 -13.45 -5.39 1.17
C GLY A 546 -13.94 -6.84 1.15
N GLY A 547 -13.25 -7.74 1.84
CA GLY A 547 -13.50 -9.18 1.80
C GLY A 547 -13.21 -9.86 0.46
N SER A 548 -12.61 -9.16 -0.52
CA SER A 548 -12.34 -9.68 -1.87
C SER A 548 -11.12 -10.61 -1.87
N PHE A 549 -10.07 -10.22 -1.17
CA PHE A 549 -8.86 -11.01 -1.04
C PHE A 549 -8.88 -11.84 0.24
N TYR A 550 -8.27 -13.02 0.17
CA TYR A 550 -8.01 -13.85 1.33
C TYR A 550 -6.51 -13.83 1.60
N PHE A 551 -6.10 -13.00 2.54
CA PHE A 551 -4.74 -13.05 3.06
C PHE A 551 -4.74 -14.05 4.21
N ALA A 552 -4.41 -15.31 3.91
CA ALA A 552 -4.52 -16.39 4.87
C ALA A 552 -3.45 -16.23 5.97
N THR A 553 -3.84 -15.71 7.14
CA THR A 553 -3.19 -16.05 8.42
C THR A 553 -3.93 -17.17 9.14
N ARG A 554 -4.78 -17.92 8.40
CA ARG A 554 -5.72 -18.93 8.90
C ARG A 554 -5.12 -19.72 10.06
N ARG A 555 -5.68 -19.52 11.24
CA ARG A 555 -5.29 -20.25 12.44
C ARG A 555 -6.12 -21.52 12.52
N GLU A 556 -5.59 -22.62 12.02
CA GLU A 556 -6.23 -23.94 12.19
C GLU A 556 -6.25 -24.39 13.65
N ALA A 557 -5.42 -23.79 14.51
CA ALA A 557 -5.34 -24.06 15.93
C ALA A 557 -5.17 -22.76 16.77
N PRO A 558 -5.56 -22.78 18.06
CA PRO A 558 -5.28 -21.68 18.98
C PRO A 558 -3.79 -21.36 19.03
N LEU A 559 -3.45 -20.07 19.08
CA LEU A 559 -2.07 -19.61 19.22
C LEU A 559 -1.44 -20.19 20.49
N GLN A 560 -0.22 -20.70 20.33
CA GLN A 560 0.62 -21.12 21.45
C GLN A 560 1.70 -20.08 21.70
N PRO A 561 2.06 -19.80 22.95
CA PRO A 561 3.19 -18.93 23.26
C PRO A 561 4.48 -19.50 22.67
N ALA A 562 5.25 -18.66 21.98
CA ALA A 562 6.53 -19.04 21.37
C ALA A 562 7.38 -17.80 21.07
N GLY A 563 8.68 -17.88 21.33
CA GLY A 563 9.62 -16.81 21.04
C GLY A 563 9.21 -15.48 21.68
N LEU A 564 8.92 -14.48 20.85
CA LEU A 564 8.51 -13.12 21.24
C LEU A 564 6.99 -12.95 21.41
N LEU A 565 6.21 -14.05 21.33
CA LEU A 565 4.78 -14.07 21.64
C LEU A 565 4.59 -14.57 23.07
N SER A 566 4.17 -13.66 23.97
CA SER A 566 3.96 -14.00 25.38
C SER A 566 2.70 -14.85 25.59
N ALA A 567 2.65 -15.59 26.70
CA ALA A 567 1.47 -16.38 27.07
C ALA A 567 0.21 -15.54 27.25
N ALA A 568 0.35 -14.38 27.90
CA ALA A 568 -0.77 -13.45 28.10
C ALA A 568 -1.27 -12.87 26.77
N GLU A 569 -0.38 -12.59 25.82
CA GLU A 569 -0.78 -12.10 24.51
C GLU A 569 -1.51 -13.18 23.70
N ALA A 570 -0.97 -14.40 23.68
CA ALA A 570 -1.59 -15.54 23.02
C ALA A 570 -3.01 -15.81 23.58
N GLU A 571 -3.17 -15.75 24.91
CA GLU A 571 -4.47 -15.88 25.57
C GLU A 571 -5.47 -14.82 25.07
N ARG A 572 -5.07 -13.54 25.05
CA ARG A 572 -5.93 -12.44 24.57
C ARG A 572 -6.31 -12.58 23.11
N GLN A 573 -5.36 -12.94 22.24
CA GLN A 573 -5.62 -13.17 20.82
C GLN A 573 -6.55 -14.37 20.55
N ASN A 574 -6.46 -15.42 21.37
CA ASN A 574 -7.36 -16.56 21.29
C ASN A 574 -8.76 -16.22 21.84
N ALA A 575 -8.84 -15.44 22.91
CA ALA A 575 -10.11 -15.05 23.53
C ALA A 575 -10.94 -14.11 22.64
N SER A 576 -10.28 -13.28 21.83
CA SER A 576 -10.89 -12.36 20.86
C SER A 576 -11.10 -12.99 19.47
N ALA A 577 -10.91 -14.31 19.35
CA ALA A 577 -11.06 -14.99 18.07
C ALA A 577 -12.49 -15.01 17.57
N ALA A 578 -12.64 -14.91 16.24
CA ALA A 578 -13.94 -15.02 15.60
C ALA A 578 -14.58 -16.37 15.93
N ASN A 579 -15.90 -16.37 16.17
CA ASN A 579 -16.67 -17.58 16.43
C ASN A 579 -17.91 -17.64 15.51
N PRO A 580 -17.92 -18.51 14.48
CA PRO A 580 -16.83 -19.39 14.07
C PRO A 580 -15.68 -18.62 13.40
N ASP A 581 -14.44 -19.11 13.53
CA ASP A 581 -13.27 -18.53 12.83
C ASP A 581 -13.25 -18.97 11.36
N ARG A 582 -14.24 -18.48 10.60
CA ARG A 582 -14.45 -18.80 9.19
C ARG A 582 -14.72 -17.52 8.40
N ARG A 583 -14.19 -17.46 7.19
CA ARG A 583 -14.36 -16.32 6.28
C ARG A 583 -15.84 -16.00 6.07
N PHE A 584 -16.15 -14.71 6.15
CA PHE A 584 -17.51 -14.15 6.19
C PHE A 584 -18.27 -14.63 7.44
N HIS A 585 -17.64 -14.48 8.60
CA HIS A 585 -18.16 -14.97 9.88
C HIS A 585 -19.57 -14.42 10.16
N TYR A 586 -19.83 -13.18 9.77
CA TYR A 586 -21.14 -12.51 9.89
C TYR A 586 -22.28 -13.27 9.20
N ARG A 587 -22.00 -14.05 8.15
CA ARG A 587 -23.01 -14.92 7.50
C ARG A 587 -23.40 -16.11 8.38
N TYR A 588 -22.49 -16.60 9.21
CA TYR A 588 -22.78 -17.66 10.18
C TYR A 588 -23.58 -17.09 11.36
N VAL A 589 -23.24 -15.88 11.83
CA VAL A 589 -24.03 -15.14 12.83
C VAL A 589 -25.45 -14.94 12.32
N ALA A 590 -25.61 -14.49 11.07
CA ALA A 590 -26.91 -14.34 10.41
C ALA A 590 -27.67 -15.67 10.35
N ALA A 591 -27.03 -16.76 9.93
CA ALA A 591 -27.65 -18.08 9.85
C ALA A 591 -28.09 -18.61 11.23
N ASP A 592 -27.29 -18.38 12.28
CA ASP A 592 -27.64 -18.74 13.65
C ASP A 592 -28.85 -17.94 14.15
N LEU A 593 -28.88 -16.63 13.94
CA LEU A 593 -30.03 -15.78 14.27
C LEU A 593 -31.30 -16.24 13.54
N ALA A 594 -31.20 -16.61 12.25
CA ALA A 594 -32.33 -17.17 11.51
C ALA A 594 -32.76 -18.54 12.07
N SER A 595 -31.82 -19.37 12.52
CA SER A 595 -32.13 -20.64 13.20
C SER A 595 -32.82 -20.43 14.55
N ARG A 596 -32.40 -19.43 15.33
CA ARG A 596 -33.03 -19.02 16.59
C ARG A 596 -34.44 -18.48 16.36
N ALA A 597 -34.65 -17.71 15.29
CA ALA A 597 -35.99 -17.29 14.90
C ALA A 597 -36.92 -18.50 14.70
N ALA A 598 -36.42 -19.58 14.07
CA ALA A 598 -37.17 -20.81 13.89
C ALA A 598 -37.51 -21.54 15.21
N ASP A 599 -36.71 -21.40 16.28
CA ASP A 599 -37.03 -21.99 17.60
C ASP A 599 -38.32 -21.45 18.21
N HIS A 600 -38.70 -20.23 17.84
CA HIS A 600 -39.89 -19.55 18.35
C HIS A 600 -41.08 -19.59 17.39
N LEU A 601 -40.98 -20.33 16.27
CA LEU A 601 -42.03 -20.46 15.28
C LEU A 601 -42.73 -21.82 15.37
N PRO A 602 -44.05 -21.91 15.12
CA PRO A 602 -44.71 -23.19 14.97
C PRO A 602 -44.03 -23.99 13.83
N PRO A 603 -43.56 -25.23 14.06
CA PRO A 603 -42.79 -25.98 13.07
C PRO A 603 -43.50 -26.15 11.73
N ARG A 604 -44.83 -26.18 11.71
CA ARG A 604 -45.65 -26.29 10.48
C ARG A 604 -45.93 -24.97 9.76
N SER A 605 -45.31 -23.87 10.18
CA SER A 605 -45.53 -22.55 9.56
C SER A 605 -44.58 -22.30 8.37
N GLN A 606 -45.01 -21.48 7.41
CA GLN A 606 -44.13 -21.06 6.31
C GLN A 606 -42.94 -20.24 6.83
N ALA A 607 -43.12 -19.42 7.86
CA ALA A 607 -42.05 -18.63 8.47
C ALA A 607 -40.93 -19.52 9.04
N PHE A 608 -41.28 -20.68 9.63
CA PHE A 608 -40.30 -21.67 10.09
C PHE A 608 -39.46 -22.20 8.92
N ALA A 609 -40.10 -22.58 7.81
CA ALA A 609 -39.41 -23.05 6.61
C ALA A 609 -38.49 -21.98 6.02
N VAL A 610 -38.95 -20.72 5.94
CA VAL A 610 -38.16 -19.60 5.41
C VAL A 610 -36.92 -19.33 6.26
N SER A 611 -37.08 -19.30 7.58
CA SER A 611 -35.97 -19.00 8.49
C SER A 611 -34.83 -20.01 8.32
N LEU A 612 -35.17 -21.31 8.20
CA LEU A 612 -34.18 -22.36 7.94
C LEU A 612 -33.69 -22.40 6.48
N CYS A 613 -34.49 -21.93 5.52
CA CYS A 613 -34.07 -21.75 4.13
C CYS A 613 -32.94 -20.73 4.04
N LEU A 614 -33.11 -19.56 4.67
CA LEU A 614 -32.08 -18.51 4.71
C LEU A 614 -30.81 -19.01 5.40
N ALA A 615 -30.94 -19.62 6.59
CA ALA A 615 -29.79 -20.17 7.33
C ALA A 615 -29.00 -21.19 6.51
N THR A 616 -29.70 -22.07 5.79
CA THR A 616 -29.10 -23.05 4.88
C THR A 616 -28.38 -22.35 3.72
N GLY A 617 -29.05 -21.42 3.05
CA GLY A 617 -28.51 -20.74 1.87
C GLY A 617 -27.25 -19.93 2.14
N TRP A 618 -27.22 -19.20 3.24
CA TRP A 618 -26.08 -18.34 3.59
C TRP A 618 -24.81 -19.12 3.96
N THR A 619 -24.94 -20.40 4.30
CA THR A 619 -23.83 -21.28 4.67
C THR A 619 -23.50 -22.33 3.60
N LEU A 620 -24.36 -22.55 2.60
CA LEU A 620 -24.32 -23.69 1.69
C LEU A 620 -22.99 -23.85 0.92
N GLU A 621 -22.46 -22.77 0.36
CA GLU A 621 -21.23 -22.82 -0.46
C GLU A 621 -19.96 -23.04 0.38
N ARG A 622 -19.91 -22.49 1.59
CA ARG A 622 -18.68 -22.38 2.40
C ARG A 622 -18.62 -23.37 3.56
N ALA A 623 -19.78 -23.84 4.02
CA ALA A 623 -19.93 -24.76 5.14
C ALA A 623 -21.09 -25.73 4.90
N PRO A 624 -20.95 -26.65 3.94
CA PRO A 624 -22.01 -27.60 3.59
C PRO A 624 -22.35 -28.56 4.74
N ASP A 625 -21.45 -28.77 5.69
CA ASP A 625 -21.70 -29.46 6.96
C ASP A 625 -22.73 -28.73 7.83
N ILE A 626 -22.54 -27.43 8.05
CA ILE A 626 -23.44 -26.59 8.84
C ILE A 626 -24.78 -26.42 8.11
N ALA A 627 -24.75 -26.13 6.82
CA ALA A 627 -25.95 -25.97 5.99
C ALA A 627 -26.84 -27.22 6.00
N ARG A 628 -26.24 -28.42 5.96
CA ARG A 628 -26.96 -29.70 6.08
C ARG A 628 -27.67 -29.83 7.43
N GLY A 629 -27.10 -29.28 8.51
CA GLY A 629 -27.74 -29.26 9.82
C GLY A 629 -29.05 -28.47 9.81
N TYR A 630 -29.05 -27.25 9.27
CA TYR A 630 -30.25 -26.42 9.13
C TYR A 630 -31.28 -27.05 8.19
N TYR A 631 -30.84 -27.58 7.05
CA TYR A 631 -31.72 -28.26 6.11
C TYR A 631 -32.38 -29.50 6.74
N ARG A 632 -31.61 -30.32 7.47
CA ARG A 632 -32.14 -31.51 8.15
C ARG A 632 -33.22 -31.12 9.17
N ARG A 633 -32.99 -30.05 9.95
CA ARG A 633 -33.99 -29.54 10.90
C ARG A 633 -35.30 -29.16 10.21
N TYR A 634 -35.22 -28.53 9.02
CA TYR A 634 -36.40 -28.24 8.21
C TYR A 634 -37.09 -29.53 7.74
N VAL A 635 -36.35 -30.51 7.23
CA VAL A 635 -36.92 -31.78 6.75
C VAL A 635 -37.63 -32.55 7.87
N GLU A 636 -37.08 -32.52 9.09
CA GLU A 636 -37.62 -33.25 10.24
C GLU A 636 -38.88 -32.60 10.83
N GLN A 637 -38.99 -31.27 10.81
CA GLN A 637 -39.98 -30.54 11.60
C GLN A 637 -40.88 -29.61 10.77
N GLY A 638 -40.42 -29.20 9.59
CA GLY A 638 -41.02 -28.18 8.74
C GLY A 638 -42.27 -28.64 7.99
N PRO A 639 -43.07 -27.71 7.43
CA PRO A 639 -44.14 -28.04 6.52
C PRO A 639 -43.60 -28.34 5.12
N TYR A 640 -44.38 -29.07 4.32
CA TYR A 640 -44.15 -29.08 2.88
C TYR A 640 -44.41 -27.67 2.30
N VAL A 641 -43.43 -27.16 1.55
CA VAL A 641 -43.56 -25.90 0.80
C VAL A 641 -43.21 -26.14 -0.68
N PRO A 642 -43.98 -25.57 -1.64
CA PRO A 642 -43.76 -25.83 -3.07
C PRO A 642 -42.37 -25.43 -3.58
N TRP A 643 -41.75 -24.43 -2.95
CA TRP A 643 -40.43 -23.91 -3.29
C TRP A 643 -39.27 -24.69 -2.65
N ALA A 644 -39.55 -25.77 -1.90
CA ALA A 644 -38.51 -26.59 -1.25
C ALA A 644 -37.52 -27.23 -2.25
N ARG A 645 -37.84 -27.27 -3.54
CA ARG A 645 -36.92 -27.73 -4.60
C ARG A 645 -35.67 -26.84 -4.73
N HIS A 646 -35.77 -25.56 -4.40
CA HIS A 646 -34.66 -24.59 -4.43
C HIS A 646 -34.33 -24.08 -3.01
N PHE A 647 -34.52 -24.94 -2.00
CA PHE A 647 -34.27 -24.57 -0.61
C PHE A 647 -32.81 -24.15 -0.40
N GLY A 648 -32.62 -22.96 0.17
CA GLY A 648 -31.31 -22.33 0.32
C GLY A 648 -30.90 -21.39 -0.83
N TYR A 649 -31.69 -21.30 -1.90
CA TYR A 649 -31.44 -20.35 -3.00
C TYR A 649 -32.59 -19.35 -3.12
N ASP A 650 -33.82 -19.84 -3.32
CA ASP A 650 -35.01 -19.02 -3.53
C ASP A 650 -35.91 -19.04 -2.28
N CYS A 651 -35.51 -18.28 -1.26
CA CYS A 651 -36.26 -18.18 0.00
C CYS A 651 -37.21 -16.96 -0.05
N PRO A 652 -38.54 -17.14 0.01
CA PRO A 652 -39.48 -16.02 0.04
C PRO A 652 -39.45 -15.31 1.40
N GLU A 653 -40.12 -14.16 1.51
CA GLU A 653 -40.27 -13.46 2.80
C GLU A 653 -41.10 -14.29 3.81
N ALA A 654 -40.72 -14.22 5.09
CA ALA A 654 -41.39 -14.95 6.17
C ALA A 654 -42.77 -14.38 6.50
N ASN A 655 -43.80 -15.23 6.43
CA ASN A 655 -45.19 -14.87 6.76
C ASN A 655 -45.48 -15.11 8.25
N PHE A 656 -45.17 -14.12 9.08
CA PHE A 656 -45.41 -14.17 10.53
C PHE A 656 -46.90 -14.13 10.88
N ASP A 657 -47.73 -13.42 10.12
CA ASP A 657 -49.18 -13.39 10.36
C ASP A 657 -49.83 -14.76 10.15
N GLY A 658 -49.39 -15.48 9.12
CA GLY A 658 -49.75 -16.88 8.90
C GLY A 658 -49.32 -17.79 10.05
N ALA A 659 -48.13 -17.56 10.62
CA ALA A 659 -47.67 -18.28 11.81
C ALA A 659 -48.56 -17.98 13.03
N ARG A 660 -48.98 -16.72 13.23
CA ARG A 660 -49.90 -16.32 14.32
C ARG A 660 -51.26 -17.00 14.16
N ALA A 661 -51.81 -17.00 12.96
CA ALA A 661 -53.07 -17.66 12.64
C ALA A 661 -53.00 -19.18 12.91
N LEU A 662 -51.91 -19.83 12.51
CA LEU A 662 -51.69 -21.26 12.76
C LEU A 662 -51.60 -21.57 14.25
N LEU A 663 -50.86 -20.76 15.02
CA LEU A 663 -50.74 -20.94 16.47
C LEU A 663 -52.10 -20.83 17.16
N TRP A 664 -52.92 -19.85 16.77
CA TRP A 664 -54.28 -19.70 17.29
C TRP A 664 -55.17 -20.90 16.96
N GLN A 665 -55.10 -21.41 15.72
CA GLN A 665 -55.84 -22.61 15.33
C GLN A 665 -55.42 -23.84 16.15
N GLN A 666 -54.12 -24.04 16.36
CA GLN A 666 -53.60 -25.15 17.17
C GLN A 666 -54.05 -25.03 18.63
N ARG A 667 -54.00 -23.84 19.22
CA ARG A 667 -54.50 -23.59 20.59
C ARG A 667 -56.01 -23.85 20.70
N GLN A 668 -56.81 -23.37 19.73
CA GLN A 668 -58.24 -23.66 19.70
C GLN A 668 -58.53 -25.15 19.60
N GLN A 669 -57.81 -25.88 18.74
CA GLN A 669 -57.94 -27.33 18.62
C GLN A 669 -57.54 -28.05 19.90
N ALA A 670 -56.44 -27.66 20.54
CA ALA A 670 -55.98 -28.23 21.81
C ALA A 670 -57.01 -28.01 22.92
N VAL A 671 -57.57 -26.79 23.06
CA VAL A 671 -58.65 -26.51 24.01
C VAL A 671 -59.88 -27.36 23.71
N ARG A 672 -60.31 -27.43 22.43
CA ARG A 672 -61.44 -28.28 22.03
C ARG A 672 -61.20 -29.75 22.36
N GLN A 673 -59.99 -30.27 22.16
CA GLN A 673 -59.63 -31.65 22.46
C GLN A 673 -59.57 -31.89 23.98
N ALA A 674 -58.99 -30.98 24.75
CA ALA A 674 -58.92 -31.07 26.21
C ALA A 674 -60.30 -30.99 26.88
N LEU A 675 -61.21 -30.19 26.33
CA LEU A 675 -62.60 -30.07 26.80
C LEU A 675 -63.51 -31.18 26.24
N ARG A 676 -63.05 -31.97 25.27
CA ARG A 676 -63.84 -33.05 24.63
C ARG A 676 -64.35 -34.12 25.61
N PRO A 677 -63.61 -34.56 26.64
CA PRO A 677 -64.12 -35.48 27.66
C PRO A 677 -65.26 -34.87 28.49
N TYR A 678 -65.24 -33.55 28.69
CA TYR A 678 -66.22 -32.81 29.48
C TYR A 678 -67.39 -32.27 28.64
N LYS A 679 -67.48 -32.62 27.35
CA LYS A 679 -68.46 -32.03 26.41
C LYS A 679 -69.92 -32.12 26.90
N TYR A 680 -70.30 -33.21 27.58
CA TYR A 680 -71.64 -33.38 28.13
C TYR A 680 -71.86 -32.59 29.43
N LEU A 681 -70.85 -32.51 30.29
CA LEU A 681 -70.88 -31.68 31.51
C LEU A 681 -70.95 -30.19 31.16
N LEU A 682 -70.16 -29.74 30.20
CA LEU A 682 -70.17 -28.35 29.71
C LEU A 682 -71.49 -28.01 29.01
N ALA A 683 -72.14 -28.96 28.31
CA ALA A 683 -73.47 -28.78 27.73
C ALA A 683 -74.59 -28.73 28.78
N ALA A 684 -74.40 -29.35 29.95
CA ALA A 684 -75.37 -29.32 31.05
C ALA A 684 -75.37 -27.98 31.81
N ILE A 685 -74.26 -27.24 31.82
CA ILE A 685 -74.13 -25.93 32.50
C ILE A 685 -75.18 -24.90 32.00
N PRO A 686 -75.35 -24.64 30.69
CA PRO A 686 -76.38 -23.72 30.22
C PRO A 686 -77.80 -24.20 30.53
N VAL A 687 -78.04 -25.52 30.52
CA VAL A 687 -79.35 -26.11 30.89
C VAL A 687 -79.64 -25.90 32.37
N LEU A 688 -78.65 -26.11 33.25
CA LEU A 688 -78.78 -25.86 34.68
C LEU A 688 -78.92 -24.37 35.01
N LEU A 689 -78.20 -23.49 34.28
CA LEU A 689 -78.35 -22.04 34.39
C LEU A 689 -79.74 -21.57 33.92
N LEU A 690 -80.24 -22.09 32.78
CA LEU A 690 -81.59 -21.82 32.29
C LEU A 690 -82.65 -22.36 33.26
N ALA A 691 -82.48 -23.56 33.81
CA ALA A 691 -83.36 -24.10 34.84
C ALA A 691 -83.36 -23.22 36.10
N GLY A 692 -82.20 -22.73 36.53
CA GLY A 692 -82.04 -21.78 37.62
C GLY A 692 -82.74 -20.44 37.34
N VAL A 693 -82.61 -19.90 36.13
CA VAL A 693 -83.29 -18.65 35.71
C VAL A 693 -84.81 -18.84 35.60
N VAL A 694 -85.29 -19.99 35.11
CA VAL A 694 -86.72 -20.32 35.04
C VAL A 694 -87.30 -20.51 36.44
N LEU A 695 -86.60 -21.20 37.34
CA LEU A 695 -86.99 -21.33 38.76
C LEU A 695 -87.01 -19.97 39.46
N TRP A 696 -86.01 -19.12 39.20
CA TRP A 696 -85.95 -17.77 39.75
C TRP A 696 -87.06 -16.86 39.22
N ARG A 697 -87.39 -16.94 37.91
CA ARG A 697 -88.54 -16.22 37.33
C ARG A 697 -89.87 -16.72 37.88
N ARG A 698 -90.07 -18.04 38.02
CA ARG A 698 -91.29 -18.61 38.64
C ARG A 698 -91.47 -18.17 40.09
N ARG A 699 -90.39 -17.99 40.86
CA ARG A 699 -90.44 -17.43 42.21
C ARG A 699 -90.78 -15.93 42.24
N ARG A 700 -90.48 -15.16 41.19
CA ARG A 700 -90.81 -13.73 41.10
C ARG A 700 -92.21 -13.44 40.55
N SER A 701 -92.81 -14.35 39.79
CA SER A 701 -94.15 -14.20 39.21
C SER A 701 -95.27 -14.78 40.08
N GLY A 702 -94.93 -15.31 41.27
CA GLY A 702 -95.85 -15.94 42.22
C GLY A 702 -96.03 -15.17 43.53
N ASN A 703 -95.65 -13.89 43.58
CA ASN A 703 -95.97 -12.96 44.66
C ASN A 703 -96.79 -11.81 44.12
#